data_AF-A0A2K8WRB9-F1
#
_entry.id   AF-A0A2K8WRB9-F1
#
_cell.length_a   1.000
_cell.length_b   1.000
_cell.length_c   1.000
_cell.angle_alpha   90.00
_cell.angle_beta   90.00
_cell.angle_gamma   90.00
#
_symmetry.space_group_name_H-M   'P 1'
#
loop_
_entity.id
_entity.type
_entity.pdbx_description
1 polymer ?
#
loop_
_entity_poly.entity_id
_entity_poly.type
_entity_poly.pdbx_seq_one_letter_code
_entity_poly.pdbx_strand_id
1 'polypeptide(L)'
;MVSMDYSSRDQQGKVSFYVLLWKRKGISVELFDNYWKDVHGPVCARLPGQHQYWQFHVAHNEGGFWYMPDDPINTSAPEEQFDGIAELTFTSPTQRETWFKAAGILMDDEHNIFSKAIGYNTNPGNSITYVDKIPDGCPNGEQDILKYHVMIRKADGVGVAEFRRFMKERLVPVFSSSPQITKCRLHLFEEIDSSRPSAGQVIHSEIPGQQYHAALEIAFANQLDAALFLESNSYQNLAQESRPYIKDFKPFPQRTAYTFVHDDKITLAGQRSSFVADLITRIGASNQVKQNIISLMMGDGKSAYGDGGSTSEIIPGKRTELVQALFSRGEAFDSQGFIEFFTDAPVYQFGNFEPCLDKGAIFESVKYFFSQVSALYHEIKMMWEVGSTVFVEMDVTYWRKDGSEVTLPCFDICRFEGEKLAELRIFMDANPVGDSSIPISDTSSVMTLANQQRYQPADIMKRFFIENPLGKKRVLQGHTPKWAIAGPRWSATDTRTPFNSGTNNPPSGLLETMPGRKTEIVTALFARGEAFDSQGFTEFFVDNPVYQFGNFEPCLDKGAIFESVKYFFSQVSALYHDIKMMWETGNTVIVEMDVMYWRKDGSLVTLPCADIFRFEGEKVAELRIFMDANPVGNASIPVSDTSSIMTLKEGSRYKSTDVMKKFFTEHPQGQERVRQGFVPKWAIAGPRWSVTPENQYIPISNNNGHDNGNNNFNWQQLRNYLKGLNISDLVQMLSSEENP
;
A
#
# COMPACT_ATOMS: atom_id res chain seq x y z
N MET A 1 18.01 24.42 -38.76
CA MET A 1 17.87 24.43 -37.30
C MET A 1 19.24 24.20 -36.71
N VAL A 2 19.68 25.01 -35.75
CA VAL A 2 20.92 24.71 -35.01
C VAL A 2 20.63 23.46 -34.19
N SER A 3 21.35 22.36 -34.45
CA SER A 3 21.31 21.17 -33.60
C SER A 3 21.77 21.61 -32.22
N MET A 4 20.87 21.57 -31.22
CA MET A 4 21.27 21.84 -29.83
C MET A 4 22.25 20.75 -29.37
N ASP A 5 23.28 21.18 -28.64
CA ASP A 5 24.24 20.28 -27.97
C ASP A 5 23.91 20.23 -26.47
N TYR A 6 23.56 19.04 -26.00
CA TYR A 6 23.19 18.70 -24.64
C TYR A 6 24.36 18.14 -23.82
N SER A 7 25.59 18.16 -24.36
CA SER A 7 26.80 17.64 -23.70
C SER A 7 27.05 18.21 -22.30
N SER A 8 26.55 19.41 -22.01
CA SER A 8 26.64 20.05 -20.70
C SER A 8 25.92 19.29 -19.58
N ARG A 9 24.94 18.43 -19.91
CA ARG A 9 24.19 17.65 -18.91
C ARG A 9 25.07 16.72 -18.07
N ASP A 10 26.14 16.19 -18.67
CA ASP A 10 27.01 15.21 -17.99
C ASP A 10 28.18 15.87 -17.23
N GLN A 11 28.36 17.20 -17.33
CA GLN A 11 29.55 17.88 -16.80
C GLN A 11 29.65 17.88 -15.27
N GLN A 12 28.53 17.69 -14.57
CA GLN A 12 28.50 17.62 -13.11
C GLN A 12 29.06 16.29 -12.58
N GLY A 13 28.87 15.19 -13.32
CA GLY A 13 29.54 13.93 -13.06
C GLY A 13 31.05 14.04 -13.25
N LYS A 14 31.83 13.98 -12.17
CA LYS A 14 33.29 14.13 -12.21
C LYS A 14 34.03 12.81 -12.34
N VAL A 15 33.46 11.73 -11.80
CA VAL A 15 34.00 10.38 -11.91
C VAL A 15 32.89 9.41 -12.26
N SER A 16 33.26 8.29 -12.87
CA SER A 16 32.34 7.21 -13.22
C SER A 16 32.82 5.86 -12.69
N PHE A 17 31.85 4.97 -12.52
CA PHE A 17 32.02 3.55 -12.31
C PHE A 17 31.25 2.82 -13.41
N TYR A 18 31.98 2.13 -14.28
CA TYR A 18 31.50 1.53 -15.52
C TYR A 18 31.65 0.03 -15.44
N VAL A 19 30.55 -0.73 -15.50
CA VAL A 19 30.55 -2.17 -15.19
C VAL A 19 30.06 -2.95 -16.40
N LEU A 20 30.89 -3.87 -16.87
CA LEU A 20 30.51 -4.83 -17.91
C LEU A 20 29.89 -6.06 -17.25
N LEU A 21 28.74 -6.51 -17.77
CA LEU A 21 27.89 -7.51 -17.12
C LEU A 21 27.57 -8.67 -18.08
N TRP A 22 27.94 -9.87 -17.65
CA TRP A 22 27.65 -11.10 -18.37
C TRP A 22 26.45 -11.78 -17.74
N LYS A 23 25.46 -12.09 -18.56
CA LYS A 23 24.26 -12.83 -18.15
C LYS A 23 24.64 -14.20 -17.58
N ARG A 24 23.97 -14.56 -16.47
CA ARG A 24 24.08 -15.88 -15.86
C ARG A 24 23.76 -16.99 -16.88
N LYS A 25 24.49 -18.09 -16.79
CA LYS A 25 24.21 -19.29 -17.59
C LYS A 25 22.85 -19.88 -17.17
N GLY A 26 22.10 -20.42 -18.14
CA GLY A 26 20.81 -21.09 -17.89
C GLY A 26 19.57 -20.18 -17.85
N ILE A 27 19.71 -18.86 -18.06
CA ILE A 27 18.57 -17.94 -18.22
C ILE A 27 18.50 -17.34 -19.64
N SER A 28 17.31 -16.98 -20.11
CA SER A 28 17.13 -16.29 -21.40
C SER A 28 17.61 -14.83 -21.31
N VAL A 29 17.92 -14.23 -22.47
CA VAL A 29 18.25 -12.80 -22.56
C VAL A 29 17.08 -11.94 -22.10
N GLU A 30 15.85 -12.32 -22.42
CA GLU A 30 14.64 -11.61 -21.96
C GLU A 30 14.51 -11.62 -20.43
N LEU A 31 14.72 -12.78 -19.78
CA LEU A 31 14.65 -12.86 -18.32
C LEU A 31 15.76 -12.03 -17.65
N PHE A 32 16.96 -12.04 -18.24
CA PHE A 32 18.06 -11.18 -17.81
C PHE A 32 17.70 -9.70 -17.94
N ASP A 33 17.22 -9.29 -19.12
CA ASP A 33 16.88 -7.90 -19.41
C ASP A 33 15.78 -7.41 -18.45
N ASN A 34 14.71 -8.19 -18.27
CA ASN A 34 13.59 -7.85 -17.39
C ASN A 34 13.98 -7.84 -15.91
N TYR A 35 14.69 -8.86 -15.41
CA TYR A 35 15.11 -8.86 -14.01
C TYR A 35 16.06 -7.70 -13.72
N TRP A 36 17.00 -7.41 -14.62
CA TRP A 36 17.97 -6.35 -14.39
C TRP A 36 17.32 -4.96 -14.37
N LYS A 37 16.43 -4.65 -15.32
CA LYS A 37 15.78 -3.34 -15.39
C LYS A 37 14.59 -3.17 -14.43
N ASP A 38 13.91 -4.25 -14.05
CA ASP A 38 12.69 -4.17 -13.25
C ASP A 38 12.86 -4.57 -11.79
N VAL A 39 13.91 -5.31 -11.43
CA VAL A 39 14.16 -5.78 -10.05
C VAL A 39 15.48 -5.22 -9.52
N HIS A 40 16.61 -5.54 -10.16
CA HIS A 40 17.94 -5.16 -9.67
C HIS A 40 18.20 -3.64 -9.77
N GLY A 41 17.82 -3.02 -10.89
CA GLY A 41 18.01 -1.59 -11.16
C GLY A 41 17.40 -0.67 -10.10
N PRO A 42 16.12 -0.83 -9.74
CA PRO A 42 15.49 -0.07 -8.67
C PRO A 42 16.21 -0.19 -7.31
N VAL A 43 16.77 -1.35 -6.98
CA VAL A 43 17.56 -1.53 -5.74
C VAL A 43 18.83 -0.70 -5.79
N CYS A 44 19.60 -0.79 -6.88
CA CYS A 44 20.81 0.01 -7.09
C CYS A 44 20.52 1.52 -7.06
N ALA A 45 19.42 1.96 -7.65
CA ALA A 45 19.01 3.38 -7.71
C ALA A 45 18.78 4.03 -6.34
N ARG A 46 18.53 3.25 -5.29
CA ARG A 46 18.30 3.73 -3.92
C ARG A 46 19.59 3.94 -3.13
N LEU A 47 20.72 3.46 -3.65
CA LEU A 47 22.01 3.61 -2.97
C LEU A 47 22.50 5.07 -3.03
N PRO A 48 23.11 5.58 -1.95
CA PRO A 48 23.51 6.98 -1.84
C PRO A 48 24.69 7.35 -2.76
N GLY A 49 24.79 8.64 -3.08
CA GLY A 49 25.96 9.27 -3.70
C GLY A 49 25.96 9.33 -5.24
N GLN A 50 25.07 8.59 -5.89
CA GLN A 50 24.95 8.59 -7.35
C GLN A 50 24.45 9.93 -7.88
N HIS A 51 25.11 10.45 -8.90
CA HIS A 51 24.65 11.60 -9.67
C HIS A 51 23.76 11.15 -10.83
N GLN A 52 24.20 10.13 -11.56
CA GLN A 52 23.42 9.48 -12.61
C GLN A 52 23.66 7.96 -12.56
N TYR A 53 22.68 7.18 -12.98
CA TYR A 53 22.76 5.73 -13.11
C TYR A 53 21.98 5.26 -14.35
N TRP A 54 22.69 4.64 -15.27
CA TRP A 54 22.15 4.02 -16.48
C TRP A 54 22.43 2.52 -16.54
N GLN A 55 21.48 1.81 -17.13
CA GLN A 55 21.69 0.47 -17.66
C GLN A 55 21.61 0.54 -19.18
N PHE A 56 22.63 0.03 -19.85
CA PHE A 56 22.64 -0.17 -21.28
C PHE A 56 22.62 -1.67 -21.56
N HIS A 57 21.56 -2.13 -22.22
CA HIS A 57 21.46 -3.52 -22.66
C HIS A 57 22.09 -3.58 -24.04
N VAL A 58 23.04 -4.48 -24.24
CA VAL A 58 23.83 -4.52 -25.48
C VAL A 58 23.70 -5.87 -26.17
N ALA A 59 23.69 -5.84 -27.49
CA ALA A 59 23.88 -7.02 -28.31
C ALA A 59 25.37 -7.42 -28.31
N HIS A 60 25.61 -8.70 -28.58
CA HIS A 60 26.96 -9.21 -28.77
C HIS A 60 27.60 -8.57 -30.00
N ASN A 61 28.91 -8.35 -29.94
CA ASN A 61 29.68 -7.87 -31.07
C ASN A 61 29.95 -9.02 -32.04
N GLU A 62 29.07 -9.20 -33.02
CA GLU A 62 29.18 -10.22 -34.07
C GLU A 62 30.08 -9.78 -35.24
N GLY A 63 30.59 -8.54 -35.20
CA GLY A 63 31.43 -7.97 -36.26
C GLY A 63 30.66 -7.51 -37.50
N GLY A 64 31.38 -7.32 -38.62
CA GLY A 64 30.81 -7.11 -39.95
C GLY A 64 30.33 -5.69 -40.29
N PHE A 65 30.26 -4.78 -39.32
CA PHE A 65 29.94 -3.37 -39.58
C PHE A 65 31.16 -2.44 -39.43
N TRP A 66 31.95 -2.63 -38.37
CA TRP A 66 33.05 -1.74 -38.01
C TRP A 66 34.41 -2.36 -38.32
N TYR A 67 34.83 -2.25 -39.58
CA TYR A 67 36.06 -2.82 -40.10
C TYR A 67 37.31 -2.16 -39.52
N MET A 68 38.28 -2.97 -39.10
CA MET A 68 39.64 -2.50 -38.83
C MET A 68 40.59 -2.96 -39.94
N PRO A 69 41.65 -2.19 -40.26
CA PRO A 69 42.53 -2.49 -41.39
C PRO A 69 43.17 -3.89 -41.35
N ASP A 70 43.38 -4.42 -40.15
CA ASP A 70 44.00 -5.71 -39.83
C ASP A 70 43.02 -6.74 -39.27
N ASP A 71 41.80 -6.32 -38.92
CA ASP A 71 40.71 -7.19 -38.48
C ASP A 71 39.40 -6.79 -39.20
N PRO A 72 39.16 -7.37 -40.39
CA PRO A 72 38.01 -7.02 -41.21
C PRO A 72 36.70 -7.60 -40.66
N ILE A 73 36.72 -8.46 -39.64
CA ILE A 73 35.49 -8.97 -39.03
C ILE A 73 35.22 -8.20 -37.74
N ASN A 74 36.25 -7.96 -36.92
CA ASN A 74 36.16 -7.27 -35.63
C ASN A 74 35.11 -7.89 -34.69
N THR A 75 35.02 -9.22 -34.67
CA THR A 75 34.13 -9.97 -33.78
C THR A 75 34.80 -10.20 -32.43
N SER A 76 34.04 -10.09 -31.34
CA SER A 76 34.56 -10.42 -30.00
C SER A 76 34.56 -11.94 -29.76
N ALA A 77 35.52 -12.43 -28.98
CA ALA A 77 35.54 -13.83 -28.58
C ALA A 77 34.36 -14.16 -27.65
N PRO A 78 33.85 -15.41 -27.62
CA PRO A 78 32.67 -15.79 -26.84
C PRO A 78 32.74 -15.40 -25.35
N GLU A 79 33.91 -15.49 -24.73
CA GLU A 79 34.16 -15.12 -23.33
C GLU A 79 34.15 -13.60 -23.08
N GLU A 80 34.30 -12.78 -24.13
CA GLU A 80 34.29 -11.33 -24.07
C GLU A 80 32.90 -10.74 -24.40
N GLN A 81 31.95 -11.57 -24.80
CA GLN A 81 30.58 -11.14 -25.10
C GLN A 81 29.81 -10.92 -23.79
N PHE A 82 29.61 -9.66 -23.43
CA PHE A 82 28.75 -9.25 -22.33
C PHE A 82 27.40 -8.77 -22.83
N ASP A 83 26.40 -8.78 -21.95
CA ASP A 83 25.00 -8.55 -22.29
C ASP A 83 24.51 -7.18 -21.80
N GLY A 84 25.25 -6.56 -20.87
CA GLY A 84 24.87 -5.30 -20.25
C GLY A 84 26.04 -4.45 -19.78
N ILE A 85 25.77 -3.16 -19.64
CA ILE A 85 26.66 -2.17 -19.05
C ILE A 85 25.91 -1.36 -18.00
N ALA A 86 26.36 -1.38 -16.75
CA ALA A 86 25.94 -0.40 -15.74
C ALA A 86 26.90 0.78 -15.75
N GLU A 87 26.38 2.00 -15.92
CA GLU A 87 27.18 3.21 -15.75
C GLU A 87 26.62 4.05 -14.62
N LEU A 88 27.46 4.30 -13.61
CA LEU A 88 27.17 5.22 -12.52
C LEU A 88 28.13 6.40 -12.58
N THR A 89 27.63 7.62 -12.45
CA THR A 89 28.46 8.82 -12.31
C THR A 89 28.30 9.44 -10.93
N PHE A 90 29.33 10.15 -10.48
CA PHE A 90 29.38 10.77 -9.16
C PHE A 90 29.98 12.17 -9.28
N THR A 91 29.46 13.11 -8.49
CA THR A 91 29.98 14.49 -8.44
C THR A 91 31.37 14.60 -7.81
N SER A 92 31.82 13.57 -7.08
CA SER A 92 33.18 13.49 -6.52
C SER A 92 33.62 12.05 -6.22
N PRO A 93 34.93 11.79 -6.07
CA PRO A 93 35.44 10.49 -5.59
C PRO A 93 34.86 10.07 -4.24
N THR A 94 34.61 11.01 -3.32
CA THR A 94 34.02 10.75 -2.00
C THR A 94 32.58 10.22 -2.10
N GLN A 95 31.79 10.74 -3.04
CA GLN A 95 30.44 10.22 -3.29
C GLN A 95 30.49 8.80 -3.87
N ARG A 96 31.45 8.51 -4.75
CA ARG A 96 31.70 7.14 -5.25
C ARG A 96 32.06 6.18 -4.12
N GLU A 97 32.93 6.58 -3.19
CA GLU A 97 33.28 5.77 -2.02
C GLU A 97 32.07 5.55 -1.09
N THR A 98 31.20 6.55 -0.95
CA THR A 98 29.95 6.42 -0.19
C THR A 98 29.06 5.35 -0.82
N TRP A 99 28.94 5.35 -2.15
CA TRP A 99 28.22 4.31 -2.87
C TRP A 99 28.86 2.93 -2.72
N PHE A 100 30.18 2.80 -2.88
CA PHE A 100 30.86 1.50 -2.71
C PHE A 100 30.66 0.90 -1.32
N LYS A 101 30.61 1.74 -0.27
CA LYS A 101 30.30 1.27 1.10
C LYS A 101 28.88 0.74 1.25
N ALA A 102 27.93 1.26 0.47
CA ALA A 102 26.53 0.85 0.50
C ALA A 102 26.21 -0.30 -0.48
N ALA A 103 27.01 -0.49 -1.52
CA ALA A 103 26.77 -1.43 -2.61
C ALA A 103 26.83 -2.92 -2.22
N GLY A 104 27.24 -3.25 -0.99
CA GLY A 104 27.30 -4.63 -0.51
C GLY A 104 25.98 -5.40 -0.63
N ILE A 105 24.84 -4.72 -0.48
CA ILE A 105 23.51 -5.34 -0.63
C ILE A 105 23.25 -5.87 -2.05
N LEU A 106 23.90 -5.31 -3.07
CA LEU A 106 23.72 -5.76 -4.46
C LEU A 106 24.39 -7.11 -4.71
N MET A 107 25.46 -7.44 -3.99
CA MET A 107 26.22 -8.67 -4.20
C MET A 107 25.36 -9.92 -4.00
N ASP A 108 24.42 -9.87 -3.05
CA ASP A 108 23.46 -10.96 -2.80
C ASP A 108 22.44 -11.12 -3.92
N ASP A 109 22.18 -10.08 -4.72
CA ASP A 109 21.25 -10.16 -5.85
C ASP A 109 21.96 -10.44 -7.18
N GLU A 110 23.23 -10.01 -7.34
CA GLU A 110 24.00 -10.18 -8.57
C GLU A 110 24.09 -11.64 -9.04
N HIS A 111 24.22 -12.61 -8.13
CA HIS A 111 24.29 -14.03 -8.48
C HIS A 111 23.00 -14.60 -9.12
N ASN A 112 21.87 -13.88 -8.98
CA ASN A 112 20.62 -14.25 -9.64
C ASN A 112 20.67 -14.01 -11.15
N ILE A 113 21.47 -13.05 -11.61
CA ILE A 113 21.43 -12.57 -13.01
C ILE A 113 22.77 -12.49 -13.71
N PHE A 114 23.89 -12.42 -13.00
CA PHE A 114 25.23 -12.30 -13.59
C PHE A 114 26.07 -13.56 -13.36
N SER A 115 26.92 -13.89 -14.33
CA SER A 115 28.05 -14.82 -14.13
C SER A 115 29.39 -14.10 -13.95
N LYS A 116 29.51 -12.88 -14.48
CA LYS A 116 30.72 -12.04 -14.41
C LYS A 116 30.29 -10.58 -14.42
N ALA A 117 30.94 -9.76 -13.61
CA ALA A 117 30.68 -8.33 -13.49
C ALA A 117 31.99 -7.59 -13.24
N ILE A 118 32.54 -6.93 -14.26
CA ILE A 118 33.85 -6.27 -14.21
C ILE A 118 33.69 -4.77 -14.17
N GLY A 119 34.12 -4.18 -13.05
CA GLY A 119 33.99 -2.77 -12.77
C GLY A 119 35.25 -1.96 -13.08
N TYR A 120 35.08 -0.88 -13.83
CA TYR A 120 36.12 0.07 -14.22
C TYR A 120 35.85 1.45 -13.59
N ASN A 121 36.84 2.00 -12.91
CA ASN A 121 36.77 3.34 -12.35
C ASN A 121 37.37 4.37 -13.30
N THR A 122 36.90 5.62 -13.25
CA THR A 122 37.58 6.77 -13.86
C THR A 122 37.98 7.79 -12.80
N ASN A 123 39.08 8.51 -13.04
CA ASN A 123 39.47 9.69 -12.26
C ASN A 123 38.86 10.99 -12.83
N PRO A 124 38.88 12.09 -12.07
CA PRO A 124 38.40 13.39 -12.57
C PRO A 124 39.01 13.77 -13.91
N GLY A 125 38.16 14.14 -14.87
CA GLY A 125 38.59 14.52 -16.24
C GLY A 125 38.87 13.35 -17.18
N ASN A 126 38.56 12.11 -16.77
CA ASN A 126 38.68 10.92 -17.59
C ASN A 126 37.33 10.37 -18.10
N SER A 127 36.21 11.01 -17.75
CA SER A 127 34.88 10.74 -18.30
C SER A 127 34.30 12.04 -18.84
N ILE A 128 34.18 12.18 -20.16
CA ILE A 128 33.80 13.45 -20.81
C ILE A 128 32.86 13.17 -21.99
N THR A 129 31.69 13.83 -21.99
CA THR A 129 30.80 13.93 -23.15
C THR A 129 31.22 15.14 -23.99
N TYR A 130 31.63 14.92 -25.23
CA TYR A 130 32.17 15.96 -26.11
C TYR A 130 31.11 16.55 -27.04
N VAL A 131 30.12 15.74 -27.44
CA VAL A 131 28.95 16.17 -28.18
C VAL A 131 27.79 15.26 -27.82
N ASP A 132 26.61 15.83 -27.65
CA ASP A 132 25.37 15.08 -27.46
C ASP A 132 24.19 15.82 -28.10
N LYS A 133 23.69 15.30 -29.21
CA LYS A 133 22.55 15.87 -29.93
C LYS A 133 21.25 15.11 -29.64
N ILE A 134 21.25 14.20 -28.66
CA ILE A 134 20.08 13.40 -28.29
C ILE A 134 19.23 14.19 -27.29
N PRO A 135 18.00 14.60 -27.66
CA PRO A 135 17.17 15.44 -26.79
C PRO A 135 16.76 14.76 -25.49
N ASP A 136 16.50 13.45 -25.54
CA ASP A 136 16.17 12.68 -24.36
C ASP A 136 17.43 12.32 -23.55
N GLY A 137 17.47 12.78 -22.30
CA GLY A 137 18.54 12.46 -21.34
C GLY A 137 18.22 11.36 -20.35
N CYS A 138 16.96 10.92 -20.30
CA CYS A 138 16.47 9.94 -19.34
C CYS A 138 15.71 8.80 -20.04
N PRO A 139 16.32 8.09 -21.01
CA PRO A 139 15.62 7.03 -21.73
C PRO A 139 15.09 5.94 -20.81
N ASN A 140 13.96 5.36 -21.18
CA ASN A 140 13.34 4.21 -20.51
C ASN A 140 12.87 3.17 -21.54
N GLY A 141 13.79 2.67 -22.37
CA GLY A 141 13.49 1.69 -23.42
C GLY A 141 14.36 1.83 -24.66
N GLU A 142 13.76 1.50 -25.80
CA GLU A 142 14.36 1.68 -27.12
C GLU A 142 14.52 3.17 -27.44
N GLN A 143 15.53 3.50 -28.24
CA GLN A 143 15.76 4.84 -28.75
C GLN A 143 15.85 4.76 -30.27
N ASP A 144 15.26 5.73 -30.99
CA ASP A 144 15.30 5.82 -32.46
C ASP A 144 16.65 6.34 -32.98
N ILE A 145 17.75 5.75 -32.49
CA ILE A 145 19.13 6.08 -32.85
C ILE A 145 19.98 4.82 -32.86
N LEU A 146 21.03 4.82 -33.68
CA LEU A 146 22.01 3.74 -33.68
C LEU A 146 23.12 4.09 -32.70
N LYS A 147 23.29 3.30 -31.64
CA LYS A 147 24.24 3.59 -30.57
C LYS A 147 25.13 2.39 -30.25
N TYR A 148 26.41 2.65 -30.07
CA TYR A 148 27.43 1.66 -29.77
C TYR A 148 28.22 2.05 -28.52
N HIS A 149 28.55 1.05 -27.70
CA HIS A 149 29.53 1.15 -26.63
C HIS A 149 30.79 0.43 -27.08
N VAL A 150 31.82 1.17 -27.45
CA VAL A 150 33.07 0.61 -27.98
C VAL A 150 34.07 0.41 -26.87
N MET A 151 34.43 -0.83 -26.60
CA MET A 151 35.47 -1.18 -25.63
C MET A 151 36.84 -1.19 -26.30
N ILE A 152 37.81 -0.52 -25.68
CA ILE A 152 39.12 -0.25 -26.30
C ILE A 152 40.24 -0.78 -25.41
N ARG A 153 41.12 -1.60 -25.99
CA ARG A 153 42.38 -1.99 -25.34
C ARG A 153 43.55 -1.24 -25.94
N LYS A 154 44.43 -0.78 -25.07
CA LYS A 154 45.70 -0.17 -25.44
C LYS A 154 46.63 -1.22 -26.06
N ALA A 155 47.40 -0.82 -27.06
CA ALA A 155 48.49 -1.63 -27.62
C ALA A 155 49.52 -2.05 -26.56
N ASP A 156 50.09 -3.24 -26.76
CA ASP A 156 51.17 -3.75 -25.93
C ASP A 156 52.40 -2.84 -26.10
N GLY A 157 53.09 -2.52 -24.99
CA GLY A 157 54.27 -1.63 -25.01
C GLY A 157 53.99 -0.12 -25.01
N VAL A 158 52.75 0.33 -25.31
CA VAL A 158 52.40 1.77 -25.23
C VAL A 158 52.19 2.21 -23.78
N GLY A 159 52.69 3.38 -23.39
CA GLY A 159 52.44 3.94 -22.06
C GLY A 159 50.99 4.40 -21.88
N VAL A 160 50.43 4.27 -20.67
CA VAL A 160 49.04 4.72 -20.38
C VAL A 160 48.83 6.20 -20.69
N ALA A 161 49.80 7.06 -20.34
CA ALA A 161 49.71 8.49 -20.62
C ALA A 161 49.70 8.80 -22.12
N GLU A 162 50.52 8.09 -22.90
CA GLU A 162 50.58 8.24 -24.35
C GLU A 162 49.28 7.80 -25.03
N PHE A 163 48.73 6.65 -24.62
CA PHE A 163 47.43 6.18 -25.05
C PHE A 163 46.32 7.19 -24.74
N ARG A 164 46.24 7.66 -23.48
CA ARG A 164 45.22 8.64 -23.08
C ARG A 164 45.33 9.94 -23.87
N ARG A 165 46.56 10.39 -24.18
CA ARG A 165 46.80 11.55 -25.04
C ARG A 165 46.26 11.32 -26.46
N PHE A 166 46.58 10.18 -27.07
CA PHE A 166 46.06 9.82 -28.40
C PHE A 166 44.52 9.82 -28.42
N MET A 167 43.89 9.22 -27.40
CA MET A 167 42.43 9.18 -27.29
C MET A 167 41.82 10.59 -27.25
N LYS A 168 42.36 11.49 -26.42
CA LYS A 168 41.83 12.85 -26.21
C LYS A 168 42.15 13.81 -27.35
N GLU A 169 43.37 13.78 -27.88
CA GLU A 169 43.88 14.80 -28.80
C GLU A 169 43.72 14.41 -30.27
N ARG A 170 43.61 13.12 -30.58
CA ARG A 170 43.52 12.64 -31.97
C ARG A 170 42.25 11.87 -32.29
N LEU A 171 41.87 10.90 -31.46
CA LEU A 171 40.69 10.06 -31.73
C LEU A 171 39.40 10.85 -31.54
N VAL A 172 39.13 11.34 -30.33
CA VAL A 172 37.86 12.02 -30.01
C VAL A 172 37.56 13.19 -30.94
N PRO A 173 38.51 14.09 -31.28
CA PRO A 173 38.22 15.22 -32.17
C PRO A 173 37.68 14.81 -33.55
N VAL A 174 38.08 13.65 -34.10
CA VAL A 174 37.53 13.15 -35.38
C VAL A 174 36.07 12.74 -35.23
N PHE A 175 35.73 12.05 -34.13
CA PHE A 175 34.36 11.65 -33.86
C PHE A 175 33.48 12.86 -33.51
N SER A 176 33.88 13.68 -32.54
CA SER A 176 33.03 14.77 -32.04
C SER A 176 32.83 15.91 -33.03
N SER A 177 33.73 16.10 -34.01
CA SER A 177 33.57 17.13 -35.05
C SER A 177 32.79 16.66 -36.28
N SER A 178 32.52 15.35 -36.42
CA SER A 178 31.76 14.84 -37.55
C SER A 178 30.28 15.22 -37.46
N PRO A 179 29.67 15.69 -38.56
CA PRO A 179 28.24 15.98 -38.57
C PRO A 179 27.37 14.72 -38.45
N GLN A 180 27.87 13.55 -38.87
CA GLN A 180 27.18 12.25 -38.77
C GLN A 180 27.09 11.72 -37.33
N ILE A 181 27.94 12.22 -36.43
CA ILE A 181 27.98 11.79 -35.03
C ILE A 181 26.95 12.59 -34.23
N THR A 182 26.03 11.85 -33.60
CA THR A 182 25.00 12.38 -32.71
C THR A 182 25.48 12.45 -31.27
N LYS A 183 26.26 11.47 -30.80
CA LYS A 183 26.87 11.46 -29.47
C LYS A 183 28.29 10.94 -29.53
N CYS A 184 29.20 11.56 -28.77
CA CYS A 184 30.55 11.06 -28.52
C CYS A 184 30.93 11.33 -27.06
N ARG A 185 31.05 10.26 -26.26
CA ARG A 185 31.51 10.32 -24.88
C ARG A 185 32.63 9.33 -24.64
N LEU A 186 33.72 9.81 -24.04
CA LEU A 186 34.92 9.02 -23.75
C LEU A 186 35.02 8.75 -22.25
N HIS A 187 35.29 7.49 -21.91
CA HIS A 187 35.73 7.05 -20.59
C HIS A 187 37.14 6.48 -20.70
N LEU A 188 38.08 6.97 -19.89
CA LEU A 188 39.43 6.43 -19.75
C LEU A 188 39.52 5.74 -18.40
N PHE A 189 39.69 4.43 -18.43
CA PHE A 189 39.64 3.61 -17.23
C PHE A 189 40.97 3.65 -16.48
N GLU A 190 40.88 3.61 -15.14
CA GLU A 190 41.99 3.31 -14.25
C GLU A 190 42.23 1.80 -14.21
N GLU A 191 43.30 1.37 -13.54
CA GLU A 191 43.56 -0.05 -13.28
C GLU A 191 42.42 -0.68 -12.48
N ILE A 192 42.06 -1.92 -12.82
CA ILE A 192 40.98 -2.62 -12.12
C ILE A 192 41.40 -2.83 -10.67
N ASP A 193 40.51 -2.45 -9.76
CA ASP A 193 40.69 -2.71 -8.33
C ASP A 193 40.34 -4.16 -8.01
N SER A 194 41.38 -4.98 -7.78
CA SER A 194 41.25 -6.41 -7.45
C SER A 194 40.91 -6.67 -5.98
N SER A 195 40.69 -5.64 -5.16
CA SER A 195 40.40 -5.79 -3.72
C SER A 195 38.94 -6.12 -3.41
N ARG A 196 38.08 -6.21 -4.43
CA ARG A 196 36.65 -6.51 -4.25
C ARG A 196 36.43 -7.94 -3.75
N PRO A 197 35.59 -8.13 -2.73
CA PRO A 197 35.24 -9.45 -2.23
C PRO A 197 34.47 -10.27 -3.29
N SER A 198 34.55 -11.60 -3.19
CA SER A 198 33.80 -12.51 -4.05
C SER A 198 32.30 -12.44 -3.74
N ALA A 199 31.45 -12.08 -4.71
CA ALA A 199 29.99 -12.18 -4.58
C ALA A 199 29.52 -13.59 -4.97
N GLY A 200 29.75 -14.55 -4.07
CA GLY A 200 29.39 -15.95 -4.33
C GLY A 200 30.05 -16.51 -5.59
N GLN A 201 29.25 -16.82 -6.61
CA GLN A 201 29.70 -17.41 -7.89
C GLN A 201 29.98 -16.36 -9.00
N VAL A 202 29.78 -15.07 -8.74
CA VAL A 202 30.01 -14.01 -9.73
C VAL A 202 31.48 -13.63 -9.79
N ILE A 203 32.05 -13.62 -11.00
CA ILE A 203 33.45 -13.25 -11.22
C ILE A 203 33.59 -11.72 -11.27
N HIS A 204 34.38 -11.14 -10.36
CA HIS A 204 34.70 -9.70 -10.31
C HIS A 204 36.14 -9.35 -10.64
N SER A 205 37.01 -10.34 -10.79
CA SER A 205 38.38 -10.16 -11.24
C SER A 205 38.46 -10.35 -12.75
N GLU A 206 39.28 -9.53 -13.39
CA GLU A 206 39.59 -9.69 -14.81
C GLU A 206 40.86 -10.53 -14.99
N ILE A 207 40.90 -11.31 -16.07
CA ILE A 207 42.08 -12.08 -16.43
C ILE A 207 43.20 -11.09 -16.82
N PRO A 208 44.44 -11.27 -16.33
CA PRO A 208 45.56 -10.41 -16.70
C PRO A 208 45.68 -10.28 -18.23
N GLY A 209 45.74 -9.04 -18.71
CA GLY A 209 45.81 -8.71 -20.14
C GLY A 209 44.46 -8.58 -20.86
N GLN A 210 43.33 -8.95 -20.24
CA GLN A 210 41.99 -8.74 -20.82
C GLN A 210 41.34 -7.41 -20.42
N GLN A 211 41.97 -6.64 -19.54
CA GLN A 211 41.48 -5.33 -19.08
C GLN A 211 41.28 -4.36 -20.26
N TYR A 212 40.10 -3.73 -20.32
CA TYR A 212 39.86 -2.57 -21.18
C TYR A 212 40.45 -1.29 -20.58
N HIS A 213 40.95 -0.42 -21.45
CA HIS A 213 41.63 0.82 -21.05
C HIS A 213 40.77 2.06 -21.30
N ALA A 214 39.77 1.94 -22.17
CA ALA A 214 38.79 2.98 -22.43
C ALA A 214 37.47 2.40 -22.94
N ALA A 215 36.41 3.19 -22.80
CA ALA A 215 35.14 3.00 -23.50
C ALA A 215 34.77 4.27 -24.26
N LEU A 216 34.14 4.11 -25.41
CA LEU A 216 33.65 5.20 -26.24
C LEU A 216 32.17 4.95 -26.57
N GLU A 217 31.29 5.81 -26.07
CA GLU A 217 29.87 5.82 -26.42
C GLU A 217 29.69 6.67 -27.68
N ILE A 218 29.24 6.03 -28.76
CA ILE A 218 29.06 6.66 -30.07
C ILE A 218 27.63 6.45 -30.53
N ALA A 219 26.98 7.51 -31.01
CA ALA A 219 25.67 7.41 -31.64
C ALA A 219 25.61 8.09 -33.00
N PHE A 220 24.78 7.54 -33.87
CA PHE A 220 24.39 8.05 -35.18
C PHE A 220 22.87 8.14 -35.25
N ALA A 221 22.34 9.03 -36.07
CA ALA A 221 20.90 9.13 -36.25
C ALA A 221 20.33 7.89 -36.98
N ASN A 222 21.11 7.24 -37.84
CA ASN A 222 20.72 6.06 -38.61
C ASN A 222 21.94 5.32 -39.18
N GLN A 223 21.71 4.19 -39.84
CA GLN A 223 22.76 3.35 -40.44
C GLN A 223 23.54 4.06 -41.58
N LEU A 224 22.87 4.95 -42.33
CA LEU A 224 23.51 5.67 -43.43
C LEU A 224 24.56 6.66 -42.90
N ASP A 225 24.22 7.42 -41.85
CA ASP A 225 25.17 8.33 -41.21
C ASP A 225 26.40 7.57 -40.65
N ALA A 226 26.16 6.38 -40.09
CA ALA A 226 27.24 5.52 -39.62
C ALA A 226 28.15 5.04 -40.76
N ALA A 227 27.59 4.58 -41.88
CA ALA A 227 28.36 4.18 -43.06
C ALA A 227 29.16 5.36 -43.64
N LEU A 228 28.53 6.53 -43.81
CA LEU A 228 29.18 7.74 -44.32
C LEU A 228 30.32 8.21 -43.43
N PHE A 229 30.19 8.09 -42.11
CA PHE A 229 31.28 8.40 -41.19
C PHE A 229 32.46 7.45 -41.37
N LEU A 230 32.20 6.13 -41.45
CA LEU A 230 33.23 5.12 -41.63
C LEU A 230 33.93 5.24 -42.99
N GLU A 231 33.23 5.65 -44.05
CA GLU A 231 33.82 5.89 -45.38
C GLU A 231 34.58 7.22 -45.47
N SER A 232 34.47 8.11 -44.48
CA SER A 232 35.11 9.42 -44.52
C SER A 232 36.64 9.33 -44.47
N ASN A 233 37.33 10.17 -45.23
CA ASN A 233 38.79 10.28 -45.21
C ASN A 233 39.34 10.53 -43.79
N SER A 234 38.62 11.32 -42.99
CA SER A 234 39.00 11.63 -41.61
C SER A 234 39.05 10.38 -40.73
N TYR A 235 38.03 9.51 -40.85
CA TYR A 235 38.00 8.24 -40.12
C TYR A 235 39.01 7.23 -40.69
N GLN A 236 39.10 7.09 -42.01
CA GLN A 236 40.04 6.16 -42.66
C GLN A 236 41.51 6.45 -42.28
N ASN A 237 41.90 7.73 -42.26
CA ASN A 237 43.23 8.13 -41.80
C ASN A 237 43.42 7.80 -40.31
N LEU A 238 42.43 8.11 -39.46
CA LEU A 238 42.48 7.78 -38.04
C LEU A 238 42.57 6.26 -37.79
N ALA A 239 41.86 5.44 -38.57
CA ALA A 239 41.88 3.99 -38.42
C ALA A 239 43.29 3.42 -38.65
N GLN A 240 44.03 3.96 -39.62
CA GLN A 240 45.44 3.63 -39.86
C GLN A 240 46.35 4.15 -38.74
N GLU A 241 46.19 5.42 -38.35
CA GLU A 241 46.99 6.06 -37.28
C GLU A 241 46.78 5.46 -35.89
N SER A 242 45.64 4.80 -35.65
CA SER A 242 45.31 4.23 -34.34
C SER A 242 46.01 2.91 -34.02
N ARG A 243 46.50 2.17 -35.03
CA ARG A 243 47.13 0.84 -34.85
C ARG A 243 48.27 0.82 -33.82
N PRO A 244 49.21 1.80 -33.80
CA PRO A 244 50.28 1.79 -32.82
C PRO A 244 49.79 1.95 -31.37
N TYR A 245 48.58 2.49 -31.16
CA TYR A 245 48.05 2.85 -29.85
C TYR A 245 46.94 1.92 -29.35
N ILE A 246 46.18 1.31 -30.26
CA ILE A 246 44.99 0.52 -29.97
C ILE A 246 45.19 -0.93 -30.44
N LYS A 247 45.05 -1.87 -29.51
CA LYS A 247 45.06 -3.31 -29.76
C LYS A 247 43.69 -3.81 -30.21
N ASP A 248 42.66 -3.47 -29.44
CA ASP A 248 41.28 -3.90 -29.67
C ASP A 248 40.37 -2.67 -29.70
N PHE A 249 39.38 -2.69 -30.61
CA PHE A 249 38.33 -1.68 -30.71
C PHE A 249 37.01 -2.40 -30.99
N LYS A 250 36.28 -2.75 -29.94
CA LYS A 250 35.18 -3.72 -30.00
C LYS A 250 33.83 -3.02 -29.80
N PRO A 251 33.02 -2.80 -30.85
CA PRO A 251 31.75 -2.10 -30.75
C PRO A 251 30.62 -3.04 -30.31
N PHE A 252 29.93 -2.69 -29.23
CA PHE A 252 28.75 -3.42 -28.77
C PHE A 252 27.49 -2.58 -29.06
N PRO A 253 26.56 -3.05 -29.93
CA PRO A 253 25.34 -2.31 -30.24
C PRO A 253 24.42 -2.22 -29.03
N GLN A 254 23.89 -1.03 -28.74
CA GLN A 254 22.86 -0.86 -27.71
C GLN A 254 21.50 -1.33 -28.24
N ARG A 255 20.84 -2.22 -27.50
CA ARG A 255 19.43 -2.60 -27.72
C ARG A 255 18.49 -1.59 -27.08
N THR A 256 18.65 -1.37 -25.78
CA THR A 256 17.82 -0.48 -24.96
C THR A 256 18.65 0.24 -23.90
N ALA A 257 18.13 1.36 -23.41
CA ALA A 257 18.73 2.11 -22.32
C ALA A 257 17.67 2.50 -21.27
N TYR A 258 18.07 2.43 -20.00
CA TYR A 258 17.22 2.75 -18.86
C TYR A 258 17.97 3.65 -17.88
N THR A 259 17.40 4.82 -17.57
CA THR A 259 17.95 5.75 -16.58
C THR A 259 17.20 5.62 -15.27
N PHE A 260 17.91 5.30 -14.19
CA PHE A 260 17.32 5.10 -12.86
C PHE A 260 17.63 6.25 -11.90
N VAL A 261 18.75 6.95 -12.10
CA VAL A 261 19.12 8.18 -11.38
C VAL A 261 19.58 9.20 -12.43
N HIS A 262 19.13 10.44 -12.30
CA HIS A 262 19.55 11.56 -13.15
C HIS A 262 19.53 12.86 -12.35
N ASP A 263 20.58 13.68 -12.47
CA ASP A 263 20.75 14.94 -11.72
C ASP A 263 20.50 14.79 -10.21
N ASP A 264 21.16 13.79 -9.59
CA ASP A 264 21.05 13.46 -8.17
C ASP A 264 19.64 13.02 -7.71
N LYS A 265 18.71 12.79 -8.65
CA LYS A 265 17.33 12.40 -8.38
C LYS A 265 17.02 11.02 -8.95
N ILE A 266 16.32 10.23 -8.16
CA ILE A 266 15.80 8.94 -8.63
C ILE A 266 14.68 9.17 -9.65
N THR A 267 14.81 8.59 -10.84
CA THR A 267 13.81 8.68 -11.90
C THR A 267 12.58 7.82 -11.56
N LEU A 268 11.53 7.93 -12.35
CA LEU A 268 10.34 7.07 -12.17
C LEU A 268 10.69 5.57 -12.30
N ALA A 269 11.61 5.22 -13.22
CA ALA A 269 12.11 3.85 -13.36
C ALA A 269 12.92 3.41 -12.13
N GLY A 270 13.77 4.30 -11.59
CA GLY A 270 14.44 4.14 -10.29
C GLY A 270 13.48 3.82 -9.16
N GLN A 271 12.35 4.53 -9.11
CA GLN A 271 11.38 4.36 -8.02
C GLN A 271 10.62 3.04 -8.09
N ARG A 272 10.25 2.55 -9.28
CA ARG A 272 9.20 1.51 -9.40
C ARG A 272 9.45 0.38 -10.40
N SER A 273 10.59 0.35 -11.10
CA SER A 273 10.90 -0.45 -12.32
C SER A 273 10.69 0.32 -13.63
N SER A 274 11.43 -0.09 -14.65
CA SER A 274 11.28 0.42 -16.02
C SER A 274 9.87 0.18 -16.58
N PHE A 275 9.35 -1.04 -16.42
CA PHE A 275 8.04 -1.42 -16.93
C PHE A 275 6.90 -0.61 -16.28
N VAL A 276 6.93 -0.43 -14.96
CA VAL A 276 5.90 0.36 -14.26
C VAL A 276 6.01 1.84 -14.62
N ALA A 277 7.23 2.38 -14.78
CA ALA A 277 7.41 3.76 -15.22
C ALA A 277 6.83 4.01 -16.63
N ASP A 278 7.00 3.05 -17.52
CA ASP A 278 6.43 3.10 -18.86
C ASP A 278 4.88 3.02 -18.84
N LEU A 279 4.28 2.14 -18.02
CA LEU A 279 2.83 2.10 -17.83
C LEU A 279 2.25 3.45 -17.36
N ILE A 280 2.88 4.06 -16.35
CA ILE A 280 2.47 5.36 -15.81
C ILE A 280 2.54 6.45 -16.88
N THR A 281 3.62 6.44 -17.67
CA THR A 281 3.86 7.43 -18.72
C THR A 281 2.87 7.29 -19.86
N ARG A 282 2.66 6.06 -20.36
CA ARG A 282 1.77 5.79 -21.50
C ARG A 282 0.31 6.15 -21.23
N ILE A 283 -0.19 5.93 -20.01
CA ILE A 283 -1.57 6.28 -19.64
C ILE A 283 -1.71 7.70 -19.09
N GLY A 284 -0.60 8.37 -18.77
CA GLY A 284 -0.61 9.71 -18.18
C GLY A 284 -1.10 9.73 -16.71
N ALA A 285 -0.73 8.72 -15.91
CA ALA A 285 -1.16 8.58 -14.51
C ALA A 285 -0.49 9.60 -13.57
N SER A 286 -0.86 10.88 -13.70
CA SER A 286 -0.28 12.02 -12.96
C SER A 286 -0.36 11.91 -11.45
N ASN A 287 -1.30 11.14 -10.89
CA ASN A 287 -1.36 10.86 -9.46
C ASN A 287 -0.15 10.05 -8.96
N GLN A 288 0.45 9.21 -9.80
CA GLN A 288 1.58 8.34 -9.43
C GLN A 288 2.90 9.08 -9.21
N VAL A 289 3.01 10.33 -9.70
CA VAL A 289 4.17 11.20 -9.53
C VAL A 289 3.97 12.26 -8.44
N LYS A 290 2.85 12.22 -7.70
CA LYS A 290 2.61 13.11 -6.57
C LYS A 290 3.46 12.71 -5.37
N GLN A 291 3.95 13.70 -4.62
CA GLN A 291 4.89 13.49 -3.52
C GLN A 291 4.37 12.50 -2.46
N ASN A 292 3.07 12.54 -2.14
CA ASN A 292 2.47 11.61 -1.18
C ASN A 292 2.56 10.14 -1.63
N ILE A 293 2.40 9.87 -2.93
CA ILE A 293 2.50 8.52 -3.51
C ILE A 293 3.97 8.08 -3.66
N ILE A 294 4.87 9.03 -3.94
CA ILE A 294 6.32 8.77 -3.97
C ILE A 294 6.82 8.42 -2.56
N SER A 295 6.49 9.22 -1.54
CA SER A 295 6.88 8.97 -0.14
C SER A 295 6.36 7.62 0.37
N LEU A 296 5.11 7.26 0.03
CA LEU A 296 4.55 5.95 0.38
C LEU A 296 5.38 4.79 -0.18
N MET A 297 5.89 4.92 -1.40
CA MET A 297 6.52 3.81 -2.15
C MET A 297 8.03 3.75 -2.00
N MET A 298 8.66 4.90 -1.74
CA MET A 298 10.09 4.97 -1.45
C MET A 298 10.41 4.76 0.03
N GLY A 299 9.39 4.87 0.89
CA GLY A 299 9.46 4.63 2.32
C GLY A 299 10.24 5.71 3.07
N ASP A 300 9.56 6.48 3.92
CA ASP A 300 10.22 7.40 4.87
C ASP A 300 10.81 6.66 6.09
N GLY A 301 11.20 5.38 5.93
CA GLY A 301 11.68 4.53 7.02
C GLY A 301 10.59 3.99 7.97
N LYS A 302 9.31 4.14 7.63
CA LYS A 302 8.20 3.52 8.37
C LYS A 302 7.62 2.37 7.55
N SER A 303 8.02 1.15 7.87
CA SER A 303 7.43 -0.06 7.28
C SER A 303 5.93 -0.12 7.61
N ALA A 304 5.09 -0.31 6.58
CA ALA A 304 3.66 -0.57 6.69
C ALA A 304 3.31 -2.07 6.72
N TYR A 305 4.32 -2.94 6.67
CA TYR A 305 4.16 -4.39 6.83
C TYR A 305 5.21 -4.86 7.84
N GLY A 306 4.76 -5.16 9.06
CA GLY A 306 5.59 -5.81 10.07
C GLY A 306 5.83 -7.26 9.68
N ASP A 307 7.10 -7.67 9.68
CA ASP A 307 7.51 -9.07 9.74
C ASP A 307 6.83 -9.74 10.95
N GLY A 308 6.47 -11.01 10.80
CA GLY A 308 5.62 -11.73 11.74
C GLY A 308 6.11 -11.64 13.19
N GLY A 309 5.25 -11.11 14.07
CA GLY A 309 5.39 -11.22 15.52
C GLY A 309 5.31 -9.91 16.29
N SER A 310 4.13 -9.28 16.36
CA SER A 310 3.66 -8.45 17.48
C SER A 310 2.42 -7.66 17.02
N THR A 311 1.25 -8.06 17.50
CA THR A 311 -0.05 -7.45 17.19
C THR A 311 -0.22 -6.09 17.89
N SER A 312 0.14 -5.01 17.20
CA SER A 312 -0.41 -3.67 17.45
C SER A 312 -0.09 -2.77 16.26
N GLU A 313 -1.02 -2.65 15.30
CA GLU A 313 -0.95 -1.58 14.31
C GLU A 313 -1.54 -0.31 14.94
N ILE A 314 -0.68 0.53 15.48
CA ILE A 314 -1.00 1.92 15.77
C ILE A 314 -0.47 2.73 14.58
N ILE A 315 -1.36 3.32 13.77
CA ILE A 315 -0.96 4.26 12.72
C ILE A 315 -0.80 5.65 13.36
N PRO A 316 0.42 6.20 13.50
CA PRO A 316 0.61 7.46 14.22
C PRO A 316 0.23 8.67 13.35
N GLY A 317 -0.66 9.51 13.89
CA GLY A 317 -1.06 10.84 13.39
C GLY A 317 -1.47 11.78 14.53
N LYS A 318 -1.47 13.10 14.30
CA LYS A 318 -1.74 14.12 15.35
C LYS A 318 -3.09 13.89 16.05
N ARG A 319 -4.10 13.31 15.36
CA ARG A 319 -5.41 13.04 15.98
C ARG A 319 -5.44 11.76 16.79
N THR A 320 -4.67 10.75 16.41
CA THR A 320 -4.48 9.54 17.25
C THR A 320 -3.85 9.87 18.60
N GLU A 321 -2.92 10.83 18.64
CA GLU A 321 -2.35 11.34 19.90
C GLU A 321 -3.40 12.08 20.75
N LEU A 322 -4.29 12.85 20.11
CA LEU A 322 -5.41 13.52 20.80
C LEU A 322 -6.42 12.52 21.37
N VAL A 323 -6.73 11.44 20.65
CA VAL A 323 -7.60 10.36 21.15
C VAL A 323 -6.97 9.60 22.33
N GLN A 324 -5.66 9.31 22.27
CA GLN A 324 -4.95 8.73 23.41
C GLN A 324 -4.97 9.65 24.64
N ALA A 325 -4.79 10.97 24.42
CA ALA A 325 -4.88 11.95 25.47
C ALA A 325 -6.31 12.05 26.05
N LEU A 326 -7.36 11.95 25.22
CA LEU A 326 -8.74 11.85 25.67
C LEU A 326 -8.95 10.64 26.60
N PHE A 327 -8.53 9.44 26.19
CA PHE A 327 -8.65 8.24 27.03
C PHE A 327 -7.89 8.37 28.34
N SER A 328 -6.72 9.02 28.34
CA SER A 328 -5.97 9.29 29.56
C SER A 328 -6.75 10.16 30.56
N ARG A 329 -7.59 11.10 30.09
CA ARG A 329 -8.51 11.86 30.96
C ARG A 329 -9.61 10.97 31.52
N GLY A 330 -10.09 10.04 30.69
CA GLY A 330 -11.05 9.02 31.10
C GLY A 330 -10.52 8.12 32.21
N GLU A 331 -9.30 7.61 32.06
CA GLU A 331 -8.62 6.78 33.07
C GLU A 331 -8.27 7.54 34.35
N ALA A 332 -8.05 8.85 34.26
CA ALA A 332 -7.78 9.73 35.40
C ALA A 332 -9.06 10.24 36.11
N PHE A 333 -10.25 9.85 35.62
CA PHE A 333 -11.55 10.35 36.07
C PHE A 333 -11.66 11.89 36.00
N ASP A 334 -10.97 12.51 35.05
CA ASP A 334 -10.92 13.96 34.85
C ASP A 334 -12.01 14.39 33.87
N SER A 335 -13.26 14.44 34.34
CA SER A 335 -14.42 14.85 33.52
C SER A 335 -14.26 16.28 32.95
N GLN A 336 -13.55 17.16 33.67
CA GLN A 336 -13.32 18.54 33.21
C GLN A 336 -12.31 18.58 32.06
N GLY A 337 -11.16 17.91 32.20
CA GLY A 337 -10.18 17.80 31.12
C GLY A 337 -10.70 16.99 29.93
N PHE A 338 -11.62 16.03 30.15
CA PHE A 338 -12.25 15.25 29.09
C PHE A 338 -13.06 16.12 28.12
N ILE A 339 -13.88 17.04 28.63
CA ILE A 339 -14.72 17.90 27.78
C ILE A 339 -13.95 18.98 27.00
N GLU A 340 -12.69 19.25 27.35
CA GLU A 340 -11.85 20.24 26.66
C GLU A 340 -11.50 19.83 25.21
N PHE A 341 -11.47 18.52 24.96
CA PHE A 341 -11.21 17.93 23.65
C PHE A 341 -12.35 18.16 22.65
N PHE A 342 -13.55 18.47 23.12
CA PHE A 342 -14.73 18.62 22.28
C PHE A 342 -14.87 20.04 21.73
N THR A 343 -15.42 20.13 20.52
CA THR A 343 -15.95 21.37 19.93
C THR A 343 -17.06 21.93 20.81
N ASP A 344 -17.47 23.19 20.61
CA ASP A 344 -18.55 23.79 21.41
C ASP A 344 -19.94 23.21 21.11
N ALA A 345 -20.06 22.43 20.05
CA ALA A 345 -21.28 21.75 19.63
C ALA A 345 -21.03 20.26 19.32
N PRO A 346 -20.67 19.45 20.32
CA PRO A 346 -20.30 18.07 20.11
C PRO A 346 -21.50 17.13 20.07
N VAL A 347 -21.29 15.95 19.50
CA VAL A 347 -22.16 14.77 19.68
C VAL A 347 -21.36 13.68 20.39
N TYR A 348 -21.85 13.22 21.55
CA TYR A 348 -21.23 12.12 22.29
C TYR A 348 -22.28 11.05 22.57
N GLN A 349 -22.00 9.80 22.23
CA GLN A 349 -22.90 8.69 22.50
C GLN A 349 -22.13 7.48 23.03
N PHE A 350 -22.58 6.96 24.17
CA PHE A 350 -22.07 5.74 24.78
C PHE A 350 -23.10 4.62 24.60
N GLY A 351 -22.78 3.57 23.86
CA GLY A 351 -23.69 2.45 23.59
C GLY A 351 -25.09 2.90 23.15
N ASN A 352 -26.11 2.32 23.79
CA ASN A 352 -27.52 2.64 23.55
C ASN A 352 -28.03 3.87 24.31
N PHE A 353 -27.19 4.56 25.11
CA PHE A 353 -27.61 5.72 25.90
C PHE A 353 -27.95 6.92 25.00
N GLU A 354 -28.70 7.88 25.56
CA GLU A 354 -29.08 9.09 24.85
C GLU A 354 -27.85 9.92 24.44
N PRO A 355 -27.80 10.41 23.18
CA PRO A 355 -26.72 11.28 22.75
C PRO A 355 -26.66 12.58 23.55
N CYS A 356 -25.47 12.92 24.03
CA CYS A 356 -25.17 14.22 24.61
C CYS A 356 -24.83 15.20 23.48
N LEU A 357 -25.55 16.33 23.42
CA LEU A 357 -25.47 17.31 22.31
C LEU A 357 -24.74 18.62 22.70
N ASP A 358 -24.24 18.70 23.92
CA ASP A 358 -23.43 19.81 24.42
C ASP A 358 -22.41 19.34 25.47
N LYS A 359 -21.40 20.18 25.77
CA LYS A 359 -20.33 19.85 26.74
C LYS A 359 -20.84 19.62 28.16
N GLY A 360 -21.91 20.29 28.56
CA GLY A 360 -22.50 20.14 29.90
C GLY A 360 -23.13 18.76 30.06
N ALA A 361 -23.88 18.32 29.06
CA ALA A 361 -24.45 16.98 28.99
C ALA A 361 -23.35 15.89 29.00
N ILE A 362 -22.28 16.08 28.22
CA ILE A 362 -21.11 15.17 28.23
C ILE A 362 -20.49 15.11 29.63
N PHE A 363 -20.28 16.27 30.26
CA PHE A 363 -19.69 16.34 31.59
C PHE A 363 -20.50 15.55 32.62
N GLU A 364 -21.81 15.75 32.68
CA GLU A 364 -22.66 15.03 33.64
C GLU A 364 -22.75 13.54 33.31
N SER A 365 -22.81 13.16 32.03
CA SER A 365 -22.81 11.75 31.60
C SER A 365 -21.54 11.02 32.02
N VAL A 366 -20.37 11.59 31.69
CA VAL A 366 -19.05 11.01 32.00
C VAL A 366 -18.80 10.99 33.51
N LYS A 367 -19.16 12.05 34.22
CA LYS A 367 -19.08 12.13 35.69
C LYS A 367 -19.97 11.09 36.36
N TYR A 368 -21.19 10.90 35.86
CA TYR A 368 -22.08 9.84 36.33
C TYR A 368 -21.45 8.48 36.08
N PHE A 369 -20.93 8.20 34.89
CA PHE A 369 -20.27 6.93 34.58
C PHE A 369 -19.07 6.64 35.51
N PHE A 370 -18.19 7.62 35.74
CA PHE A 370 -17.07 7.46 36.69
C PHE A 370 -17.51 7.20 38.12
N SER A 371 -18.72 7.63 38.50
CA SER A 371 -19.28 7.29 39.82
C SER A 371 -19.67 5.81 39.93
N GLN A 372 -19.91 5.12 38.81
CA GLN A 372 -20.34 3.71 38.77
C GLN A 372 -19.17 2.72 38.82
N VAL A 373 -17.94 3.15 38.53
CA VAL A 373 -16.75 2.30 38.52
C VAL A 373 -15.68 2.79 39.50
N SER A 374 -14.81 1.89 39.95
CA SER A 374 -13.67 2.18 40.83
C SER A 374 -12.43 2.59 40.03
N ALA A 375 -12.28 2.03 38.83
CA ALA A 375 -11.25 2.38 37.85
C ALA A 375 -11.69 1.86 36.46
N LEU A 376 -11.08 2.39 35.41
CA LEU A 376 -11.18 1.84 34.06
C LEU A 376 -9.82 1.92 33.36
N TYR A 377 -9.59 1.07 32.37
CA TYR A 377 -8.38 1.07 31.57
C TYR A 377 -8.69 0.70 30.11
N HIS A 378 -8.23 1.53 29.17
CA HIS A 378 -8.36 1.28 27.74
C HIS A 378 -7.11 0.56 27.25
N GLU A 379 -7.31 -0.65 26.72
CA GLU A 379 -6.29 -1.43 26.07
C GLU A 379 -6.49 -1.37 24.56
N ILE A 380 -5.96 -0.29 23.96
CA ILE A 380 -6.03 -0.05 22.52
C ILE A 380 -5.28 -1.16 21.78
N LYS A 381 -6.01 -1.96 21.01
CA LYS A 381 -5.42 -3.02 20.18
C LYS A 381 -5.08 -2.48 18.80
N MET A 382 -6.00 -1.71 18.22
CA MET A 382 -5.84 -1.10 16.89
C MET A 382 -6.42 0.32 16.88
N MET A 383 -5.80 1.20 16.11
CA MET A 383 -6.30 2.57 15.92
C MET A 383 -5.93 3.10 14.54
N TRP A 384 -6.91 3.63 13.81
CA TRP A 384 -6.77 4.09 12.43
C TRP A 384 -7.21 5.55 12.29
N GLU A 385 -6.36 6.41 11.73
CA GLU A 385 -6.73 7.77 11.31
C GLU A 385 -7.04 7.81 9.81
N VAL A 386 -8.29 8.09 9.45
CA VAL A 386 -8.80 8.17 8.07
C VAL A 386 -9.46 9.53 7.86
N GLY A 387 -8.78 10.44 7.16
CA GLY A 387 -9.29 11.79 6.91
C GLY A 387 -9.44 12.62 8.19
N SER A 388 -10.66 12.92 8.59
CA SER A 388 -10.99 13.60 9.85
C SER A 388 -11.52 12.63 10.93
N THR A 389 -11.52 11.33 10.68
CA THR A 389 -12.07 10.32 11.59
C THR A 389 -10.95 9.44 12.15
N VAL A 390 -11.01 9.13 13.44
CA VAL A 390 -10.18 8.14 14.10
C VAL A 390 -11.07 7.00 14.56
N PHE A 391 -10.73 5.77 14.17
CA PHE A 391 -11.36 4.54 14.60
C PHE A 391 -10.49 3.88 15.67
N VAL A 392 -11.07 3.41 16.77
CA VAL A 392 -10.32 2.74 17.84
C VAL A 392 -10.98 1.41 18.15
N GLU A 393 -10.24 0.31 18.04
CA GLU A 393 -10.67 -1.01 18.48
C GLU A 393 -9.84 -1.40 19.71
N MET A 394 -10.53 -1.73 20.80
CA MET A 394 -9.89 -1.89 22.10
C MET A 394 -10.65 -2.85 23.01
N ASP A 395 -9.94 -3.36 24.00
CA ASP A 395 -10.56 -3.96 25.18
C ASP A 395 -10.58 -2.92 26.30
N VAL A 396 -11.71 -2.76 27.00
CA VAL A 396 -11.81 -1.86 28.15
C VAL A 396 -12.04 -2.66 29.42
N THR A 397 -11.14 -2.52 30.38
CA THR A 397 -11.25 -3.17 31.69
C THR A 397 -11.84 -2.21 32.71
N TYR A 398 -12.89 -2.64 33.40
CA TYR A 398 -13.57 -1.90 34.45
C TYR A 398 -13.42 -2.63 35.78
N TRP A 399 -13.03 -1.90 36.82
CA TRP A 399 -13.12 -2.36 38.20
C TRP A 399 -14.42 -1.83 38.79
N ARG A 400 -15.33 -2.72 39.18
CA ARG A 400 -16.66 -2.36 39.70
C ARG A 400 -16.58 -1.90 41.16
N LYS A 401 -17.68 -1.36 41.69
CA LYS A 401 -17.77 -0.95 43.11
C LYS A 401 -17.85 -2.11 44.10
N ASP A 402 -18.28 -3.28 43.63
CA ASP A 402 -18.33 -4.51 44.43
C ASP A 402 -16.96 -5.22 44.54
N GLY A 403 -15.91 -4.66 43.92
CA GLY A 403 -14.55 -5.20 43.91
C GLY A 403 -14.28 -6.23 42.81
N SER A 404 -15.30 -6.62 42.03
CA SER A 404 -15.12 -7.46 40.85
C SER A 404 -14.53 -6.67 39.67
N GLU A 405 -13.94 -7.37 38.70
CA GLU A 405 -13.42 -6.78 37.47
C GLU A 405 -14.09 -7.40 36.23
N VAL A 406 -14.09 -6.64 35.13
CA VAL A 406 -14.62 -7.08 33.84
C VAL A 406 -13.87 -6.44 32.70
N THR A 407 -13.62 -7.18 31.62
CA THR A 407 -13.13 -6.61 30.37
C THR A 407 -14.12 -6.83 29.26
N LEU A 408 -14.40 -5.78 28.47
CA LEU A 408 -15.34 -5.79 27.37
C LEU A 408 -14.69 -5.29 26.07
N PRO A 409 -14.96 -5.92 24.91
CA PRO A 409 -14.61 -5.36 23.62
C PRO A 409 -15.36 -4.05 23.36
N CYS A 410 -14.66 -3.06 22.79
CA CYS A 410 -15.17 -1.73 22.52
C CYS A 410 -14.63 -1.19 21.20
N PHE A 411 -15.47 -0.47 20.47
CA PHE A 411 -15.09 0.23 19.26
C PHE A 411 -15.54 1.69 19.30
N ASP A 412 -14.61 2.62 19.06
CA ASP A 412 -14.90 4.06 19.05
C ASP A 412 -14.74 4.65 17.65
N ILE A 413 -15.65 5.56 17.29
CA ILE A 413 -15.56 6.42 16.12
C ILE A 413 -15.45 7.88 16.60
N CYS A 414 -14.31 8.48 16.35
CA CYS A 414 -13.97 9.85 16.74
C CYS A 414 -13.90 10.75 15.50
N ARG A 415 -14.84 11.68 15.31
CA ARG A 415 -14.80 12.65 14.18
C ARG A 415 -14.32 14.00 14.66
N PHE A 416 -13.37 14.57 13.92
CA PHE A 416 -12.71 15.82 14.24
C PHE A 416 -13.16 16.96 13.33
N GLU A 417 -13.35 18.14 13.92
CA GLU A 417 -13.36 19.44 13.24
C GLU A 417 -12.10 20.19 13.67
N GLY A 418 -11.17 20.38 12.73
CA GLY A 418 -9.83 20.88 13.05
C GLY A 418 -9.10 19.95 14.03
N GLU A 419 -8.82 20.47 15.23
CA GLU A 419 -8.11 19.77 16.32
C GLU A 419 -9.04 19.40 17.51
N LYS A 420 -10.36 19.50 17.31
CA LYS A 420 -11.35 19.17 18.35
C LYS A 420 -12.32 18.09 17.88
N LEU A 421 -12.82 17.31 18.83
CA LEU A 421 -13.85 16.31 18.59
C LEU A 421 -15.19 16.98 18.34
N ALA A 422 -15.67 16.86 17.11
CA ALA A 422 -17.05 17.17 16.76
C ALA A 422 -17.97 16.02 17.20
N GLU A 423 -17.48 14.79 17.16
CA GLU A 423 -18.27 13.61 17.49
C GLU A 423 -17.43 12.49 18.10
N LEU A 424 -17.97 11.81 19.12
CA LEU A 424 -17.45 10.57 19.67
C LEU A 424 -18.60 9.58 19.85
N ARG A 425 -18.55 8.45 19.12
CA ARG A 425 -19.47 7.32 19.32
C ARG A 425 -18.70 6.13 19.86
N ILE A 426 -19.22 5.53 20.92
CA ILE A 426 -18.62 4.38 21.62
C ILE A 426 -19.59 3.21 21.47
N PHE A 427 -19.16 2.15 20.79
CA PHE A 427 -19.93 0.96 20.50
C PHE A 427 -19.43 -0.20 21.36
N MET A 428 -20.25 -0.63 22.32
CA MET A 428 -19.98 -1.79 23.16
C MET A 428 -21.26 -2.28 23.83
N ASP A 429 -21.31 -3.56 24.18
CA ASP A 429 -22.29 -4.08 25.13
C ASP A 429 -21.79 -3.81 26.56
N ALA A 430 -22.21 -2.66 27.12
CA ALA A 430 -21.75 -2.17 28.42
C ALA A 430 -22.54 -2.69 29.61
N ASN A 431 -23.63 -3.44 29.41
CA ASN A 431 -24.51 -3.86 30.50
C ASN A 431 -23.80 -4.64 31.62
N PRO A 432 -22.82 -5.51 31.33
CA PRO A 432 -22.10 -6.20 32.39
C PRO A 432 -21.31 -5.26 33.32
N VAL A 433 -21.02 -4.01 32.94
CA VAL A 433 -20.37 -3.03 33.83
C VAL A 433 -21.27 -2.72 35.04
N GLY A 434 -22.58 -2.56 34.81
CA GLY A 434 -23.56 -2.20 35.83
C GLY A 434 -24.21 -3.39 36.55
N ASP A 435 -24.16 -4.59 35.96
CA ASP A 435 -24.76 -5.81 36.52
C ASP A 435 -23.78 -6.99 36.44
N SER A 436 -23.23 -7.37 37.60
CA SER A 436 -22.26 -8.48 37.71
C SER A 436 -22.90 -9.87 37.56
N SER A 437 -24.23 -9.98 37.47
CA SER A 437 -24.92 -11.23 37.21
C SER A 437 -24.96 -11.62 35.72
N ILE A 438 -24.67 -10.67 34.82
CA ILE A 438 -24.63 -10.92 33.38
C ILE A 438 -23.34 -11.70 33.05
N PRO A 439 -23.44 -12.94 32.54
CA PRO A 439 -22.26 -13.75 32.24
C PRO A 439 -21.51 -13.19 31.03
N ILE A 440 -20.18 -13.29 31.08
CA ILE A 440 -19.28 -12.91 30.00
C ILE A 440 -18.34 -14.09 29.77
N SER A 441 -18.03 -14.40 28.52
CA SER A 441 -17.04 -15.42 28.24
C SER A 441 -15.64 -14.93 28.60
N ASP A 442 -14.84 -15.81 29.21
CA ASP A 442 -13.42 -15.60 29.49
C ASP A 442 -12.59 -15.32 28.21
N THR A 443 -13.15 -15.61 27.04
CA THR A 443 -12.51 -15.42 25.73
C THR A 443 -12.99 -14.16 24.99
N SER A 444 -13.89 -13.38 25.59
CA SER A 444 -14.43 -12.16 24.98
C SER A 444 -13.36 -11.06 24.92
N SER A 445 -12.94 -10.70 23.72
CA SER A 445 -11.89 -9.70 23.45
C SER A 445 -11.90 -9.34 21.97
N VAL A 446 -11.48 -8.12 21.64
CA VAL A 446 -11.22 -7.73 20.23
C VAL A 446 -10.01 -8.45 19.62
N MET A 447 -9.28 -9.25 20.40
CA MET A 447 -8.28 -10.20 19.90
C MET A 447 -8.36 -11.54 20.63
N THR A 448 -9.01 -12.52 20.01
CA THR A 448 -9.06 -13.92 20.49
C THR A 448 -8.26 -14.82 19.55
N LEU A 449 -7.30 -15.57 20.10
CA LEU A 449 -6.47 -16.50 19.34
C LEU A 449 -7.22 -17.80 19.04
N ALA A 450 -6.80 -18.52 17.99
CA ALA A 450 -7.42 -19.77 17.51
C ALA A 450 -7.51 -20.90 18.57
N ASN A 451 -6.79 -20.79 19.68
CA ASN A 451 -6.84 -21.73 20.81
C ASN A 451 -7.77 -21.28 21.96
N GLN A 452 -8.74 -20.40 21.68
CA GLN A 452 -9.65 -19.81 22.68
C GLN A 452 -8.94 -19.00 23.78
N GLN A 453 -7.69 -18.59 23.58
CA GLN A 453 -7.02 -17.69 24.53
C GLN A 453 -7.19 -16.24 24.09
N ARG A 454 -7.56 -15.38 25.04
CA ARG A 454 -7.51 -13.93 24.87
C ARG A 454 -6.07 -13.51 24.58
N TYR A 455 -5.85 -12.76 23.50
CA TYR A 455 -4.55 -12.12 23.27
C TYR A 455 -4.36 -11.02 24.31
N GLN A 456 -3.56 -11.34 25.31
CA GLN A 456 -3.09 -10.45 26.36
C GLN A 456 -1.70 -9.92 25.94
N PRO A 457 -1.57 -8.67 25.44
CA PRO A 457 -0.31 -7.94 25.52
C PRO A 457 0.29 -8.10 26.92
N ALA A 458 1.59 -8.33 26.99
CA ALA A 458 2.29 -8.58 28.23
C ALA A 458 2.29 -7.36 29.16
N ASP A 459 1.19 -7.09 29.87
CA ASP A 459 1.05 -5.99 30.83
C ASP A 459 0.42 -6.40 32.18
N ILE A 460 0.63 -7.67 32.53
CA ILE A 460 1.12 -8.08 33.86
C ILE A 460 2.11 -7.04 34.45
N MET A 461 2.84 -6.31 33.59
CA MET A 461 3.72 -5.17 33.92
C MET A 461 3.08 -4.06 34.77
N LYS A 462 1.85 -3.62 34.52
CA LYS A 462 1.23 -2.53 35.32
C LYS A 462 1.02 -2.96 36.78
N ARG A 463 0.51 -4.20 36.99
CA ARG A 463 0.39 -4.85 38.32
C ARG A 463 1.77 -5.18 38.93
N PHE A 464 2.73 -5.59 38.12
CA PHE A 464 4.11 -5.87 38.55
C PHE A 464 4.82 -4.63 39.11
N PHE A 465 4.70 -3.44 38.51
CA PHE A 465 5.38 -2.22 38.99
C PHE A 465 4.75 -1.55 40.22
N ILE A 466 3.47 -1.83 40.52
CA ILE A 466 2.73 -1.21 41.63
C ILE A 466 2.63 -2.15 42.83
N GLU A 467 2.47 -3.46 42.61
CA GLU A 467 2.01 -4.39 43.65
C GLU A 467 3.05 -5.46 43.99
N ASN A 468 3.83 -5.90 43.00
CA ASN A 468 4.86 -6.91 43.19
C ASN A 468 6.13 -6.29 43.85
N PRO A 469 6.71 -6.91 44.90
CA PRO A 469 7.91 -6.38 45.56
C PRO A 469 9.09 -6.10 44.62
N LEU A 470 9.22 -6.85 43.51
CA LEU A 470 10.30 -6.72 42.52
C LEU A 470 10.13 -5.49 41.60
N GLY A 471 8.89 -5.12 41.25
CA GLY A 471 8.61 -3.96 40.40
C GLY A 471 8.72 -2.63 41.14
N LYS A 472 8.41 -2.60 42.45
CA LYS A 472 8.71 -1.45 43.33
C LYS A 472 10.21 -1.13 43.39
N LYS A 473 11.08 -2.15 43.37
CA LYS A 473 12.55 -2.00 43.43
C LYS A 473 13.16 -1.43 42.14
N ARG A 474 12.57 -1.72 40.97
CA ARG A 474 13.02 -1.20 39.67
C ARG A 474 12.70 0.29 39.45
N VAL A 475 11.57 0.76 39.99
CA VAL A 475 11.23 2.20 40.03
C VAL A 475 12.23 3.00 40.86
N LEU A 476 12.69 2.44 41.99
CA LEU A 476 13.72 3.04 42.86
C LEU A 476 15.13 3.05 42.25
N GLN A 477 15.36 2.32 41.14
CA GLN A 477 16.64 2.23 40.42
C GLN A 477 16.62 2.96 39.06
N GLY A 478 15.53 3.67 38.71
CA GLY A 478 15.50 4.63 37.60
C GLY A 478 14.86 4.19 36.27
N HIS A 479 14.00 3.17 36.24
CA HIS A 479 13.30 2.72 35.02
C HIS A 479 11.78 3.03 35.09
N THR A 480 11.20 3.80 34.13
CA THR A 480 9.85 4.44 34.22
C THR A 480 8.88 4.09 33.05
N PRO A 481 7.55 3.92 33.28
CA PRO A 481 6.55 3.57 32.25
C PRO A 481 5.84 4.75 31.54
N LYS A 482 5.17 4.47 30.40
CA LYS A 482 4.72 5.46 29.37
C LYS A 482 3.73 6.55 29.81
N TRP A 483 2.83 6.32 30.76
CA TRP A 483 1.90 7.36 31.27
C TRP A 483 2.61 8.43 32.14
N ALA A 484 3.82 8.13 32.64
CA ALA A 484 4.63 9.10 33.37
C ALA A 484 5.41 10.06 32.45
N ILE A 485 5.32 9.87 31.13
CA ILE A 485 5.94 10.77 30.12
C ILE A 485 5.18 12.10 30.03
N ALA A 486 3.92 12.16 30.45
CA ALA A 486 3.06 13.36 30.41
C ALA A 486 3.06 14.14 31.74
N GLY A 487 4.24 14.60 32.20
CA GLY A 487 4.41 15.38 33.44
C GLY A 487 3.46 16.59 33.59
N PRO A 488 3.36 17.19 34.79
CA PRO A 488 2.24 18.06 35.14
C PRO A 488 2.28 19.41 34.41
N ARG A 489 1.15 19.74 33.77
CA ARG A 489 0.69 21.06 33.25
C ARG A 489 1.34 21.61 31.99
N TRP A 490 0.74 21.36 30.83
CA TRP A 490 0.69 22.34 29.73
C TRP A 490 -0.72 22.37 29.11
N SER A 491 -1.31 23.56 29.00
CA SER A 491 -2.63 23.81 28.39
C SER A 491 -2.57 23.63 26.88
N ALA A 492 -3.70 23.26 26.27
CA ALA A 492 -3.88 23.05 24.83
C ALA A 492 -3.71 24.30 23.93
N THR A 493 -2.97 25.32 24.39
CA THR A 493 -2.67 26.55 23.67
C THR A 493 -1.27 27.04 24.04
N ASP A 494 -0.24 26.64 23.30
CA ASP A 494 1.02 27.41 23.23
C ASP A 494 1.25 27.86 21.79
N THR A 495 1.01 29.15 21.59
CA THR A 495 1.27 29.91 20.38
C THR A 495 2.76 30.21 20.29
N ARG A 496 3.57 29.34 19.68
CA ARG A 496 4.94 29.68 19.26
C ARG A 496 5.52 28.72 18.23
N THR A 497 4.92 28.73 17.04
CA THR A 497 5.59 28.41 15.75
C THR A 497 4.76 29.11 14.66
N PRO A 498 5.38 29.80 13.68
CA PRO A 498 4.63 30.54 12.68
C PRO A 498 3.84 29.56 11.79
N PHE A 499 2.52 29.64 11.95
CA PHE A 499 1.53 29.03 11.07
C PHE A 499 1.67 29.66 9.69
N ASN A 500 2.08 28.88 8.69
CA ASN A 500 1.96 29.30 7.30
C ASN A 500 0.60 28.78 6.79
N SER A 501 -0.40 29.66 6.82
CA SER A 501 -1.76 29.42 6.32
C SER A 501 -1.77 29.39 4.79
N GLY A 502 -1.33 28.27 4.23
CA GLY A 502 -1.47 27.95 2.81
C GLY A 502 -2.72 27.14 2.49
N THR A 503 -3.91 27.53 2.97
CA THR A 503 -5.16 26.85 2.63
C THR A 503 -5.76 27.45 1.36
N ASN A 504 -5.25 27.03 0.20
CA ASN A 504 -6.14 26.81 -0.93
C ASN A 504 -6.91 25.53 -0.63
N ASN A 505 -8.06 25.66 0.06
CA ASN A 505 -9.03 24.58 0.16
C ASN A 505 -9.46 24.20 -1.26
N PRO A 506 -9.23 22.96 -1.74
CA PRO A 506 -10.07 22.46 -2.80
C PRO A 506 -11.49 22.31 -2.23
N PRO A 507 -12.54 22.50 -3.05
CA PRO A 507 -13.92 22.41 -2.59
C PRO A 507 -14.16 21.04 -1.95
N SER A 508 -14.90 21.04 -0.84
CA SER A 508 -15.55 19.87 -0.27
C SER A 508 -16.33 19.14 -1.37
N GLY A 509 -15.73 18.07 -1.88
CA GLY A 509 -16.27 17.26 -2.96
C GLY A 509 -15.79 15.82 -2.79
N LEU A 510 -16.62 15.04 -2.10
CA LEU A 510 -16.64 13.57 -2.03
C LEU A 510 -15.38 12.85 -1.54
N LEU A 511 -15.37 12.54 -0.24
CA LEU A 511 -14.78 11.31 0.30
C LEU A 511 -15.79 10.55 1.19
N GLU A 512 -17.08 10.78 0.92
CA GLU A 512 -18.17 9.90 1.35
C GLU A 512 -18.42 8.95 0.18
N THR A 513 -18.39 7.64 0.46
CA THR A 513 -18.51 6.50 -0.47
C THR A 513 -17.26 6.17 -1.29
N MET A 514 -16.55 5.11 -0.91
CA MET A 514 -15.67 4.36 -1.82
C MET A 514 -16.21 2.93 -1.92
N PRO A 515 -16.98 2.57 -2.97
CA PRO A 515 -17.37 1.19 -3.24
C PRO A 515 -16.15 0.43 -3.80
N GLY A 516 -15.53 -0.39 -2.96
CA GLY A 516 -14.54 -1.37 -3.36
C GLY A 516 -15.13 -2.78 -3.42
N ARG A 517 -14.34 -3.73 -3.92
CA ARG A 517 -14.76 -5.12 -4.08
C ARG A 517 -15.18 -5.77 -2.76
N LYS A 518 -14.58 -5.37 -1.64
CA LYS A 518 -14.89 -5.94 -0.31
C LYS A 518 -16.17 -5.33 0.26
N THR A 519 -16.46 -4.05 0.02
CA THR A 519 -17.76 -3.47 0.43
C THR A 519 -18.94 -4.08 -0.34
N GLU A 520 -18.76 -4.51 -1.60
CA GLU A 520 -19.75 -5.32 -2.32
C GLU A 520 -20.00 -6.66 -1.61
N ILE A 521 -18.92 -7.33 -1.15
CA ILE A 521 -19.00 -8.61 -0.44
C ILE A 521 -19.69 -8.44 0.93
N VAL A 522 -19.34 -7.40 1.69
CA VAL A 522 -19.99 -7.06 2.97
C VAL A 522 -21.48 -6.78 2.77
N THR A 523 -21.84 -6.02 1.73
CA THR A 523 -23.24 -5.73 1.41
C THR A 523 -24.02 -7.02 1.08
N ALA A 524 -23.41 -7.95 0.34
CA ALA A 524 -24.01 -9.24 0.02
C ALA A 524 -24.15 -10.14 1.25
N LEU A 525 -23.18 -10.10 2.18
CA LEU A 525 -23.25 -10.81 3.46
C LEU A 525 -24.40 -10.29 4.33
N PHE A 526 -24.57 -8.97 4.47
CA PHE A 526 -25.73 -8.40 5.17
C PHE A 526 -27.06 -8.80 4.52
N ALA A 527 -27.11 -8.86 3.18
CA ALA A 527 -28.30 -9.33 2.48
C ALA A 527 -28.64 -10.79 2.80
N ARG A 528 -27.64 -11.68 3.01
CA ARG A 528 -27.89 -13.04 3.53
C ARG A 528 -28.45 -13.03 4.95
N GLY A 529 -27.94 -12.13 5.78
CA GLY A 529 -28.43 -11.92 7.14
C GLY A 529 -29.89 -11.47 7.19
N GLU A 530 -30.25 -10.48 6.36
CA GLU A 530 -31.62 -9.97 6.22
C GLU A 530 -32.58 -11.02 5.63
N ALA A 531 -32.07 -11.97 4.84
CA ALA A 531 -32.84 -13.08 4.27
C ALA A 531 -32.92 -14.33 5.16
N PHE A 532 -32.34 -14.29 6.36
CA PHE A 532 -32.21 -15.44 7.27
C PHE A 532 -31.53 -16.67 6.65
N ASP A 533 -30.65 -16.45 5.65
CA ASP A 533 -29.93 -17.51 4.95
C ASP A 533 -28.61 -17.83 5.68
N SER A 534 -28.70 -18.56 6.80
CA SER A 534 -27.53 -18.95 7.60
C SER A 534 -26.49 -19.74 6.79
N GLN A 535 -26.93 -20.55 5.83
CA GLN A 535 -26.01 -21.32 4.99
C GLN A 535 -25.24 -20.41 4.02
N GLY A 536 -25.94 -19.60 3.23
CA GLY A 536 -25.32 -18.63 2.33
C GLY A 536 -24.48 -17.58 3.06
N PHE A 537 -24.84 -17.23 4.30
CA PHE A 537 -24.04 -16.36 5.17
C PHE A 537 -22.66 -16.97 5.46
N THR A 538 -22.59 -18.26 5.81
CA THR A 538 -21.31 -18.93 6.11
C THR A 538 -20.39 -19.12 4.90
N GLU A 539 -20.94 -19.11 3.68
CA GLU A 539 -20.15 -19.25 2.46
C GLU A 539 -19.19 -18.08 2.24
N PHE A 540 -19.43 -16.91 2.85
CA PHE A 540 -18.55 -15.75 2.74
C PHE A 540 -17.23 -15.89 3.51
N PHE A 541 -17.15 -16.83 4.44
CA PHE A 541 -16.00 -16.97 5.34
C PHE A 541 -14.92 -17.89 4.79
N VAL A 542 -13.68 -17.69 5.23
CA VAL A 542 -12.60 -18.69 5.13
C VAL A 542 -12.91 -19.91 6.00
N ASP A 543 -12.17 -21.00 5.85
CA ASP A 543 -12.47 -22.25 6.59
C ASP A 543 -12.21 -22.17 8.10
N ASN A 544 -11.27 -21.33 8.52
CA ASN A 544 -10.97 -21.04 9.93
C ASN A 544 -11.23 -19.55 10.26
N PRO A 545 -12.50 -19.09 10.23
CA PRO A 545 -12.83 -17.69 10.47
C PRO A 545 -12.87 -17.36 11.97
N VAL A 546 -12.84 -16.07 12.28
CA VAL A 546 -13.22 -15.55 13.60
C VAL A 546 -14.50 -14.73 13.45
N TYR A 547 -15.58 -15.13 14.10
CA TYR A 547 -16.84 -14.38 14.13
C TYR A 547 -17.23 -14.10 15.58
N GLN A 548 -17.42 -12.84 15.92
CA GLN A 548 -17.86 -12.44 17.27
C GLN A 548 -18.98 -11.42 17.20
N PHE A 549 -20.09 -11.73 17.89
CA PHE A 549 -21.23 -10.84 18.06
C PHE A 549 -21.23 -10.28 19.48
N GLY A 550 -21.08 -8.97 19.64
CA GLY A 550 -21.01 -8.31 20.95
C GLY A 550 -20.01 -8.99 21.89
N ASN A 551 -20.43 -9.27 23.12
CA ASN A 551 -19.61 -9.92 24.14
C ASN A 551 -19.71 -11.47 24.12
N PHE A 552 -20.42 -12.07 23.16
CA PHE A 552 -20.57 -13.54 23.08
C PHE A 552 -19.25 -14.24 22.72
N GLU A 553 -19.24 -15.57 22.89
CA GLU A 553 -18.09 -16.39 22.51
C GLU A 553 -17.78 -16.28 21.01
N PRO A 554 -16.50 -16.10 20.64
CA PRO A 554 -16.11 -16.10 19.24
C PRO A 554 -16.28 -17.50 18.64
N CYS A 555 -16.93 -17.55 17.49
CA CYS A 555 -17.01 -18.73 16.65
C CYS A 555 -15.72 -18.85 15.82
N LEU A 556 -15.08 -20.01 15.85
CA LEU A 556 -13.75 -20.25 15.24
C LEU A 556 -13.79 -21.16 14.00
N ASP A 557 -14.98 -21.60 13.60
CA ASP A 557 -15.23 -22.42 12.43
C ASP A 557 -16.60 -22.08 11.81
N LYS A 558 -16.80 -22.46 10.54
CA LYS A 558 -18.06 -22.19 9.82
C LYS A 558 -19.28 -22.85 10.45
N GLY A 559 -19.12 -24.00 11.10
CA GLY A 559 -20.22 -24.71 11.76
C GLY A 559 -20.70 -23.97 13.02
N ALA A 560 -19.78 -23.45 13.81
CA ALA A 560 -20.07 -22.60 14.96
C ALA A 560 -20.77 -21.29 14.52
N ILE A 561 -20.31 -20.66 13.43
CA ILE A 561 -20.98 -19.49 12.84
C ILE A 561 -22.41 -19.84 12.42
N PHE A 562 -22.58 -20.97 11.71
CA PHE A 562 -23.88 -21.42 11.25
C PHE A 562 -24.88 -21.55 12.41
N GLU A 563 -24.52 -22.26 13.48
CA GLU A 563 -25.41 -22.45 14.63
C GLU A 563 -25.67 -21.16 15.39
N SER A 564 -24.66 -20.29 15.56
CA SER A 564 -24.82 -18.98 16.20
C SER A 564 -25.80 -18.07 15.45
N VAL A 565 -25.61 -17.93 14.14
CA VAL A 565 -26.46 -17.09 13.27
C VAL A 565 -27.87 -17.67 13.16
N LYS A 566 -28.00 -18.99 13.00
CA LYS A 566 -29.30 -19.68 12.99
C LYS A 566 -30.05 -19.51 14.30
N TYR A 567 -29.36 -19.63 15.43
CA TYR A 567 -29.95 -19.36 16.75
C TYR A 567 -30.42 -17.92 16.83
N PHE A 568 -29.60 -16.94 16.43
CA PHE A 568 -29.98 -15.53 16.44
C PHE A 568 -31.23 -15.25 15.59
N PHE A 569 -31.30 -15.77 14.36
CA PHE A 569 -32.49 -15.61 13.49
C PHE A 569 -33.76 -16.22 14.09
N SER A 570 -33.63 -17.25 14.94
CA SER A 570 -34.79 -17.79 15.66
C SER A 570 -35.38 -16.82 16.69
N GLN A 571 -34.59 -15.85 17.17
CA GLN A 571 -34.99 -14.90 18.22
C GLN A 571 -35.72 -13.66 17.69
N VAL A 572 -35.63 -13.37 16.39
CA VAL A 572 -36.24 -12.21 15.75
C VAL A 572 -37.20 -12.61 14.63
N SER A 573 -38.17 -11.76 14.33
CA SER A 573 -39.11 -11.94 13.21
C SER A 573 -38.52 -11.42 11.89
N ALA A 574 -37.71 -10.36 11.97
CA ALA A 574 -36.97 -9.78 10.86
C ALA A 574 -35.83 -8.91 11.41
N LEU A 575 -34.82 -8.64 10.57
CA LEU A 575 -33.80 -7.63 10.83
C LEU A 575 -33.49 -6.85 9.56
N TYR A 576 -33.02 -5.60 9.71
CA TYR A 576 -32.58 -4.77 8.59
C TYR A 576 -31.37 -3.92 8.99
N HIS A 577 -30.33 -3.92 8.16
CA HIS A 577 -29.15 -3.08 8.37
C HIS A 577 -29.32 -1.76 7.61
N ASP A 578 -29.42 -0.65 8.33
CA ASP A 578 -29.45 0.70 7.78
C ASP A 578 -28.03 1.28 7.79
N ILE A 579 -27.22 0.84 6.81
CA ILE A 579 -25.82 1.25 6.63
C ILE A 579 -25.75 2.74 6.34
N LYS A 580 -25.07 3.49 7.21
CA LYS A 580 -24.89 4.93 7.04
C LYS A 580 -23.57 5.20 6.36
N MET A 581 -22.52 4.60 6.89
CA MET A 581 -21.16 4.78 6.39
C MET A 581 -20.44 3.44 6.34
N MET A 582 -19.57 3.29 5.35
CA MET A 582 -18.75 2.12 5.17
C MET A 582 -17.42 2.54 4.57
N TRP A 583 -16.33 2.05 5.16
CA TRP A 583 -14.96 2.40 4.79
C TRP A 583 -14.19 1.12 4.44
N GLU A 584 -13.53 1.11 3.28
CA GLU A 584 -12.61 0.04 2.88
C GLU A 584 -11.17 0.55 2.99
N THR A 585 -10.34 -0.12 3.80
CA THR A 585 -8.92 0.20 3.99
C THR A 585 -8.09 -1.09 3.98
N GLY A 586 -7.29 -1.29 2.93
CA GLY A 586 -6.49 -2.51 2.76
C GLY A 586 -7.35 -3.77 2.68
N ASN A 587 -7.21 -4.68 3.65
CA ASN A 587 -8.02 -5.88 3.80
C ASN A 587 -9.16 -5.73 4.82
N THR A 588 -9.39 -4.53 5.35
CA THR A 588 -10.40 -4.28 6.38
C THR A 588 -11.56 -3.46 5.82
N VAL A 589 -12.79 -3.82 6.19
CA VAL A 589 -14.00 -3.00 5.96
C VAL A 589 -14.61 -2.65 7.32
N ILE A 590 -14.82 -1.36 7.57
CA ILE A 590 -15.51 -0.85 8.76
C ILE A 590 -16.90 -0.39 8.32
N VAL A 591 -17.94 -0.75 9.07
CA VAL A 591 -19.33 -0.38 8.79
C VAL A 591 -19.90 0.31 10.02
N GLU A 592 -20.53 1.45 9.83
CA GLU A 592 -21.30 2.16 10.85
C GLU A 592 -22.76 2.21 10.40
N MET A 593 -23.66 1.63 11.21
CA MET A 593 -25.06 1.42 10.84
C MET A 593 -26.02 1.48 12.04
N ASP A 594 -27.29 1.72 11.76
CA ASP A 594 -28.37 1.37 12.69
C ASP A 594 -28.93 0.00 12.26
N VAL A 595 -29.19 -0.90 13.20
CA VAL A 595 -29.84 -2.19 12.90
C VAL A 595 -31.23 -2.21 13.50
N MET A 596 -32.22 -2.49 12.67
CA MET A 596 -33.63 -2.58 13.05
C MET A 596 -33.99 -4.05 13.28
N TYR A 597 -34.60 -4.36 14.42
CA TYR A 597 -35.04 -5.70 14.79
C TYR A 597 -36.54 -5.71 15.06
N TRP A 598 -37.27 -6.55 14.33
CA TRP A 598 -38.65 -6.88 14.65
C TRP A 598 -38.64 -8.08 15.59
N ARG A 599 -39.10 -7.91 16.82
CA ARG A 599 -39.13 -8.96 17.83
C ARG A 599 -40.29 -9.93 17.59
N LYS A 600 -40.27 -11.07 18.29
CA LYS A 600 -41.37 -12.07 18.23
C LYS A 600 -42.68 -11.59 18.85
N ASP A 601 -42.63 -10.58 19.73
CA ASP A 601 -43.81 -9.94 20.31
C ASP A 601 -44.44 -8.86 19.40
N GLY A 602 -43.87 -8.64 18.20
CA GLY A 602 -44.32 -7.64 17.23
C GLY A 602 -43.77 -6.23 17.47
N SER A 603 -43.00 -6.00 18.54
CA SER A 603 -42.34 -4.71 18.78
C SER A 603 -41.11 -4.52 17.88
N LEU A 604 -40.78 -3.27 17.60
CA LEU A 604 -39.60 -2.86 16.84
C LEU A 604 -38.58 -2.21 17.78
N VAL A 605 -37.30 -2.52 17.58
CA VAL A 605 -36.20 -1.79 18.20
C VAL A 605 -35.14 -1.45 17.16
N THR A 606 -34.49 -0.30 17.30
CA THR A 606 -33.37 0.09 16.45
C THR A 606 -32.17 0.38 17.33
N LEU A 607 -31.03 -0.21 16.99
CA LEU A 607 -29.82 -0.17 17.80
C LEU A 607 -28.63 0.32 16.96
N PRO A 608 -27.80 1.23 17.47
CA PRO A 608 -26.53 1.60 16.84
C PRO A 608 -25.56 0.40 16.82
N CYS A 609 -24.87 0.21 15.70
CA CYS A 609 -23.94 -0.90 15.49
C CYS A 609 -22.73 -0.45 14.68
N ALA A 610 -21.57 -1.00 15.02
CA ALA A 610 -20.36 -0.90 14.21
C ALA A 610 -19.80 -2.29 13.95
N ASP A 611 -19.45 -2.59 12.69
CA ASP A 611 -18.85 -3.86 12.31
C ASP A 611 -17.45 -3.66 11.74
N ILE A 612 -16.56 -4.61 12.02
CA ILE A 612 -15.24 -4.71 11.39
C ILE A 612 -15.14 -6.06 10.71
N PHE A 613 -14.90 -6.03 9.40
CA PHE A 613 -14.58 -7.19 8.58
C PHE A 613 -13.11 -7.18 8.22
N ARG A 614 -12.38 -8.28 8.43
CA ARG A 614 -11.04 -8.50 7.86
C ARG A 614 -11.07 -9.62 6.84
N PHE A 615 -10.36 -9.43 5.74
CA PHE A 615 -10.41 -10.31 4.59
C PHE A 615 -9.09 -11.03 4.34
N GLU A 616 -9.19 -12.27 3.88
CA GLU A 616 -8.14 -13.01 3.18
C GLU A 616 -8.59 -13.21 1.73
N GLY A 617 -7.95 -12.51 0.80
CA GLY A 617 -8.41 -12.47 -0.59
C GLY A 617 -9.83 -11.90 -0.70
N GLU A 618 -10.75 -12.69 -1.23
CA GLU A 618 -12.19 -12.35 -1.35
C GLU A 618 -13.09 -13.04 -0.30
N LYS A 619 -12.51 -13.61 0.76
CA LYS A 619 -13.26 -14.26 1.85
C LYS A 619 -13.07 -13.51 3.16
N VAL A 620 -14.11 -13.51 3.99
CA VAL A 620 -14.09 -12.93 5.33
C VAL A 620 -13.29 -13.86 6.25
N ALA A 621 -12.14 -13.39 6.70
CA ALA A 621 -11.33 -14.07 7.70
C ALA A 621 -11.83 -13.76 9.11
N GLU A 622 -12.31 -12.53 9.32
CA GLU A 622 -12.82 -12.11 10.62
C GLU A 622 -14.02 -11.15 10.47
N LEU A 623 -15.03 -11.34 11.31
CA LEU A 623 -16.14 -10.41 11.50
C LEU A 623 -16.36 -10.15 12.99
N ARG A 624 -16.23 -8.88 13.40
CA ARG A 624 -16.59 -8.41 14.75
C ARG A 624 -17.75 -7.43 14.67
N ILE A 625 -18.78 -7.68 15.46
CA ILE A 625 -20.00 -6.87 15.53
C ILE A 625 -20.06 -6.22 16.91
N PHE A 626 -19.96 -4.90 16.96
CA PHE A 626 -19.97 -4.09 18.18
C PHE A 626 -21.34 -3.43 18.35
N MET A 627 -22.14 -3.96 19.28
CA MET A 627 -23.44 -3.40 19.64
C MET A 627 -23.87 -3.87 21.04
N ASP A 628 -24.67 -3.05 21.74
CA ASP A 628 -25.45 -3.51 22.88
C ASP A 628 -26.78 -4.12 22.36
N ALA A 629 -26.78 -5.42 22.15
CA ALA A 629 -27.92 -6.16 21.58
C ALA A 629 -28.94 -6.65 22.62
N ASN A 630 -28.72 -6.42 23.91
CA ASN A 630 -29.59 -6.93 24.97
C ASN A 630 -31.08 -6.52 24.81
N PRO A 631 -31.40 -5.30 24.33
CA PRO A 631 -32.79 -4.94 24.07
C PRO A 631 -33.50 -5.83 23.05
N VAL A 632 -32.78 -6.54 22.16
CA VAL A 632 -33.39 -7.44 21.18
C VAL A 632 -34.10 -8.60 21.89
N GLY A 633 -33.44 -9.23 22.88
CA GLY A 633 -33.97 -10.36 23.63
C GLY A 633 -34.81 -9.97 24.85
N ASN A 634 -34.72 -8.72 25.33
CA ASN A 634 -35.46 -8.25 26.49
C ASN A 634 -36.12 -6.88 26.22
N ALA A 635 -37.42 -6.90 25.90
CA ALA A 635 -38.22 -5.70 25.65
C ALA A 635 -38.36 -4.77 26.88
N SER A 636 -37.97 -5.22 28.07
CA SER A 636 -38.01 -4.43 29.30
C SER A 636 -36.84 -3.44 29.41
N ILE A 637 -35.79 -3.62 28.60
CA ILE A 637 -34.63 -2.71 28.57
C ILE A 637 -35.01 -1.47 27.75
N PRO A 638 -35.06 -0.27 28.35
CA PRO A 638 -35.46 0.94 27.65
C PRO A 638 -34.40 1.37 26.62
N VAL A 639 -34.85 1.78 25.43
CA VAL A 639 -34.03 2.39 24.38
C VAL A 639 -34.72 3.69 23.96
N SER A 640 -34.00 4.81 23.96
CA SER A 640 -34.57 6.10 23.57
C SER A 640 -34.82 6.15 22.06
N ASP A 641 -35.86 6.86 21.63
CA ASP A 641 -36.15 7.10 20.21
C ASP A 641 -35.01 7.87 19.50
N THR A 642 -34.13 8.50 20.28
CA THR A 642 -32.95 9.26 19.84
C THR A 642 -31.65 8.43 19.84
N SER A 643 -31.69 7.18 20.30
CA SER A 643 -30.54 6.27 20.27
C SER A 643 -30.31 5.78 18.82
N SER A 644 -29.51 6.54 18.07
CA SER A 644 -29.22 6.32 16.65
C SER A 644 -27.87 6.92 16.27
N ILE A 645 -27.17 6.29 15.33
CA ILE A 645 -25.93 6.83 14.79
C ILE A 645 -26.12 8.10 13.93
N MET A 646 -27.36 8.47 13.59
CA MET A 646 -27.69 9.66 12.78
C MET A 646 -28.45 10.73 13.57
N THR A 647 -28.32 10.75 14.90
CA THR A 647 -28.88 11.84 15.71
C THR A 647 -28.08 13.13 15.49
N LEU A 648 -28.75 14.15 14.96
CA LEU A 648 -28.20 15.47 14.67
C LEU A 648 -28.19 16.37 15.92
N LYS A 649 -27.41 17.46 15.84
CA LYS A 649 -27.23 18.46 16.90
C LYS A 649 -28.54 19.05 17.45
N GLU A 650 -29.60 19.09 16.64
CA GLU A 650 -30.92 19.61 17.04
C GLU A 650 -31.84 18.55 17.67
N GLY A 651 -31.35 17.32 17.94
CA GLY A 651 -32.14 16.24 18.54
C GLY A 651 -33.13 15.58 17.57
N SER A 652 -33.16 16.01 16.31
CA SER A 652 -33.96 15.39 15.25
C SER A 652 -33.25 14.18 14.67
N ARG A 653 -33.94 13.03 14.67
CA ARG A 653 -33.55 11.83 13.93
C ARG A 653 -33.91 12.00 12.45
N TYR A 654 -33.11 11.44 11.55
CA TYR A 654 -33.56 11.26 10.16
C TYR A 654 -34.76 10.30 10.17
N LYS A 655 -35.94 10.74 9.71
CA LYS A 655 -37.11 9.87 9.57
C LYS A 655 -36.93 8.96 8.34
N SER A 656 -36.42 7.76 8.57
CA SER A 656 -36.67 6.64 7.65
C SER A 656 -38.06 6.07 7.96
N THR A 657 -39.10 6.61 7.33
CA THR A 657 -40.47 6.11 7.45
C THR A 657 -41.01 5.83 6.05
N ASP A 658 -41.16 4.56 5.64
CA ASP A 658 -41.85 4.12 4.40
C ASP A 658 -41.44 4.76 3.06
N VAL A 659 -40.45 5.65 3.08
CA VAL A 659 -39.97 6.39 1.93
C VAL A 659 -39.34 5.42 0.97
N MET A 660 -38.60 4.38 1.40
CA MET A 660 -37.90 3.51 0.45
C MET A 660 -38.84 2.65 -0.40
N LYS A 661 -39.93 2.12 0.18
CA LYS A 661 -40.97 1.41 -0.57
C LYS A 661 -41.63 2.36 -1.57
N LYS A 662 -42.15 3.52 -1.10
CA LYS A 662 -42.79 4.53 -1.97
C LYS A 662 -41.83 5.23 -2.95
N PHE A 663 -40.54 5.35 -2.62
CA PHE A 663 -39.54 6.02 -3.45
C PHE A 663 -39.18 5.18 -4.66
N PHE A 664 -38.98 3.86 -4.47
CA PHE A 664 -38.71 2.94 -5.57
C PHE A 664 -39.97 2.52 -6.35
N THR A 665 -41.17 2.55 -5.75
CA THR A 665 -42.43 2.24 -6.45
C THR A 665 -43.12 3.46 -7.08
N GLU A 666 -43.03 4.66 -6.48
CA GLU A 666 -43.87 5.83 -6.83
C GLU A 666 -43.10 7.11 -7.22
N HIS A 667 -41.84 7.30 -6.79
CA HIS A 667 -41.11 8.56 -6.99
C HIS A 667 -40.26 8.58 -8.29
N PRO A 668 -40.33 9.64 -9.15
CA PRO A 668 -39.68 9.65 -10.48
C PRO A 668 -38.16 9.42 -10.46
N GLN A 669 -37.47 9.94 -9.44
CA GLN A 669 -36.02 9.76 -9.26
C GLN A 669 -35.65 8.34 -8.77
N GLY A 670 -36.52 7.68 -7.99
CA GLY A 670 -36.30 6.29 -7.56
C GLY A 670 -36.55 5.32 -8.71
N GLN A 671 -37.57 5.59 -9.53
CA GLN A 671 -37.82 4.87 -10.78
C GLN A 671 -36.69 5.06 -11.80
N GLU A 672 -36.09 6.26 -11.86
CA GLU A 672 -34.92 6.54 -12.69
C GLU A 672 -33.66 5.82 -12.20
N ARG A 673 -33.47 5.70 -10.89
CA ARG A 673 -32.37 4.94 -10.29
C ARG A 673 -32.46 3.44 -10.57
N VAL A 674 -33.67 2.86 -10.58
CA VAL A 674 -33.90 1.47 -11.04
C VAL A 674 -33.59 1.34 -12.52
N ARG A 675 -34.04 2.28 -13.37
CA ARG A 675 -33.68 2.32 -14.81
C ARG A 675 -32.17 2.44 -15.05
N GLN A 676 -31.42 2.97 -14.09
CA GLN A 676 -29.95 3.10 -14.12
C GLN A 676 -29.21 1.97 -13.36
N GLY A 677 -29.93 0.97 -12.83
CA GLY A 677 -29.34 -0.25 -12.24
C GLY A 677 -29.04 -0.21 -10.73
N PHE A 678 -29.58 0.76 -9.98
CA PHE A 678 -29.39 0.89 -8.53
C PHE A 678 -30.60 0.32 -7.74
N VAL A 679 -30.59 -1.00 -7.47
CA VAL A 679 -31.67 -1.75 -6.79
C VAL A 679 -31.43 -1.95 -5.27
N PRO A 680 -32.48 -2.21 -4.45
CA PRO A 680 -32.34 -2.45 -3.00
C PRO A 680 -31.49 -3.67 -2.65
N LYS A 681 -30.81 -3.67 -1.48
CA LYS A 681 -29.83 -4.70 -1.08
C LYS A 681 -30.37 -6.14 -1.08
N TRP A 682 -31.63 -6.34 -0.71
CA TRP A 682 -32.28 -7.66 -0.72
C TRP A 682 -32.58 -8.20 -2.13
N ALA A 683 -32.66 -7.35 -3.16
CA ALA A 683 -32.80 -7.79 -4.55
C ALA A 683 -31.48 -8.38 -5.12
N ILE A 684 -30.36 -8.22 -4.40
CA ILE A 684 -29.03 -8.71 -4.77
C ILE A 684 -28.86 -10.20 -4.45
N ALA A 685 -29.58 -10.75 -3.47
CA ALA A 685 -29.35 -12.11 -2.97
C ALA A 685 -29.85 -13.24 -3.90
N GLY A 686 -30.80 -12.96 -4.80
CA GLY A 686 -31.47 -13.97 -5.63
C GLY A 686 -32.32 -14.96 -4.82
N PRO A 687 -33.27 -15.68 -5.44
CA PRO A 687 -34.22 -16.51 -4.70
C PRO A 687 -33.55 -17.80 -4.20
N ARG A 688 -33.44 -17.92 -2.87
CA ARG A 688 -33.56 -19.21 -2.17
C ARG A 688 -34.53 -19.05 -1.00
N TRP A 689 -35.77 -18.69 -1.33
CA TRP A 689 -36.90 -19.13 -0.54
C TRP A 689 -37.31 -20.48 -1.12
N SER A 690 -37.28 -21.53 -0.31
CA SER A 690 -37.69 -22.87 -0.72
C SER A 690 -39.17 -22.88 -1.08
N VAL A 691 -39.48 -23.05 -2.37
CA VAL A 691 -40.80 -23.52 -2.81
C VAL A 691 -40.72 -25.05 -2.88
N THR A 692 -41.59 -25.72 -2.15
CA THR A 692 -41.67 -27.19 -2.09
C THR A 692 -41.90 -27.81 -3.48
N PRO A 693 -41.40 -29.04 -3.71
CA PRO A 693 -41.41 -29.66 -5.03
C PRO A 693 -42.69 -30.45 -5.27
N GLU A 694 -43.46 -30.11 -6.29
CA GLU A 694 -44.24 -31.11 -7.02
C GLU A 694 -44.61 -30.61 -8.44
N ASN A 695 -43.99 -31.25 -9.43
CA ASN A 695 -44.32 -31.25 -10.87
C ASN A 695 -44.17 -29.91 -11.64
N GLN A 696 -43.58 -29.80 -12.83
CA GLN A 696 -43.05 -30.75 -13.82
C GLN A 696 -42.08 -30.01 -14.76
N TYR A 697 -41.14 -30.79 -15.28
CA TYR A 697 -40.10 -30.49 -16.29
C TYR A 697 -40.62 -29.81 -17.58
N ILE A 698 -39.89 -28.80 -18.09
CA ILE A 698 -39.69 -28.59 -19.54
C ILE A 698 -38.22 -28.17 -19.77
N PRO A 699 -37.44 -28.88 -20.62
CA PRO A 699 -36.01 -28.65 -20.78
C PRO A 699 -35.72 -27.54 -21.79
N ILE A 700 -34.71 -26.72 -21.54
CA ILE A 700 -34.01 -25.99 -22.60
C ILE A 700 -32.62 -26.61 -22.75
N SER A 701 -32.36 -27.06 -23.97
CA SER A 701 -31.23 -27.86 -24.43
C SER A 701 -29.86 -27.28 -24.08
N ASN A 702 -29.01 -28.14 -23.51
CA ASN A 702 -27.57 -28.03 -23.59
C ASN A 702 -27.10 -28.16 -25.03
N ASN A 703 -26.12 -27.35 -25.42
CA ASN A 703 -25.08 -27.80 -26.33
C ASN A 703 -23.71 -27.37 -25.79
N ASN A 704 -22.97 -28.40 -25.36
CA ASN A 704 -21.52 -28.57 -25.31
C ASN A 704 -20.70 -27.78 -24.27
N GLY A 705 -20.19 -28.52 -23.28
CA GLY A 705 -18.81 -28.37 -22.80
C GLY A 705 -18.60 -28.49 -21.30
N HIS A 706 -18.37 -29.72 -20.84
CA HIS A 706 -17.67 -30.11 -19.60
C HIS A 706 -17.76 -29.21 -18.37
N ASP A 707 -18.62 -29.63 -17.45
CA ASP A 707 -18.72 -29.14 -16.08
C ASP A 707 -17.50 -29.63 -15.26
N ASN A 708 -16.59 -28.71 -14.94
CA ASN A 708 -15.63 -28.85 -13.85
C ASN A 708 -16.15 -27.99 -12.70
N GLY A 709 -16.52 -28.64 -11.61
CA GLY A 709 -17.17 -28.07 -10.43
C GLY A 709 -16.41 -26.90 -9.80
N ASN A 710 -16.77 -25.69 -10.21
CA ASN A 710 -16.42 -24.45 -9.53
C ASN A 710 -17.72 -23.71 -9.23
N ASN A 711 -18.18 -23.76 -7.97
CA ASN A 711 -19.23 -22.88 -7.44
C ASN A 711 -18.68 -21.44 -7.30
N ASN A 712 -18.19 -20.87 -8.40
CA ASN A 712 -17.82 -19.48 -8.47
C ASN A 712 -19.09 -18.66 -8.72
N PHE A 713 -19.56 -17.98 -7.68
CA PHE A 713 -20.60 -16.97 -7.79
C PHE A 713 -20.21 -15.96 -8.88
N ASN A 714 -20.91 -15.99 -10.01
CA ASN A 714 -20.57 -15.18 -11.18
C ASN A 714 -21.11 -13.76 -11.01
N TRP A 715 -20.26 -12.87 -10.52
CA TRP A 715 -20.57 -11.45 -10.30
C TRP A 715 -20.99 -10.71 -11.56
N GLN A 716 -20.55 -11.17 -12.73
CA GLN A 716 -20.92 -10.58 -14.00
C GLN A 716 -22.35 -11.01 -14.40
N GLN A 717 -22.75 -12.25 -14.12
CA GLN A 717 -24.14 -12.70 -14.22
C GLN A 717 -25.07 -11.97 -13.25
N LEU A 718 -24.66 -11.80 -11.98
CA LEU A 718 -25.44 -11.03 -11.00
C LEU A 718 -25.60 -9.57 -11.47
N ARG A 719 -24.52 -8.91 -11.90
CA ARG A 719 -24.58 -7.54 -12.44
C ARG A 719 -25.48 -7.44 -13.66
N ASN A 720 -25.51 -8.44 -14.53
CA ASN A 720 -26.39 -8.48 -15.71
C ASN A 720 -27.85 -8.71 -15.32
N TYR A 721 -28.12 -9.56 -14.33
CA TYR A 721 -29.45 -9.79 -13.76
C TYR A 721 -30.00 -8.53 -13.08
N LEU A 722 -29.21 -7.87 -12.22
CA LEU A 722 -29.60 -6.63 -11.53
C LEU A 722 -29.85 -5.48 -12.51
N LYS A 723 -29.12 -5.43 -13.63
CA LYS A 723 -29.36 -4.47 -14.72
C LYS A 723 -30.65 -4.75 -15.50
N GLY A 724 -31.17 -5.97 -15.45
CA GLY A 724 -32.38 -6.40 -16.17
C GLY A 724 -33.68 -6.29 -15.36
N LEU A 725 -33.60 -6.12 -14.03
CA LEU A 725 -34.76 -6.00 -13.15
C LEU A 725 -35.53 -4.71 -13.44
N ASN A 726 -36.82 -4.84 -13.75
CA ASN A 726 -37.73 -3.71 -13.90
C ASN A 726 -38.66 -3.61 -12.68
N ILE A 727 -39.38 -2.47 -12.58
CA ILE A 727 -40.27 -2.19 -11.44
C ILE A 727 -41.37 -3.25 -11.31
N SER A 728 -41.86 -3.81 -12.43
CA SER A 728 -42.85 -4.89 -12.41
C SER A 728 -42.32 -6.18 -11.79
N ASP A 729 -41.05 -6.53 -12.04
CA ASP A 729 -40.41 -7.72 -11.45
C ASP A 729 -40.30 -7.58 -9.91
N LEU A 730 -39.93 -6.37 -9.43
CA LEU A 730 -39.87 -6.02 -8.01
C LEU A 730 -41.24 -6.07 -7.33
N VAL A 731 -42.30 -5.60 -8.00
CA VAL A 731 -43.68 -5.64 -7.49
C VAL A 731 -44.19 -7.08 -7.41
N GLN A 732 -43.85 -7.93 -8.39
CA GLN A 732 -44.20 -9.35 -8.40
C GLN A 732 -43.49 -10.16 -7.30
N MET A 733 -42.22 -9.86 -7.01
CA MET A 733 -41.46 -10.46 -5.90
C MET A 733 -41.98 -10.05 -4.52
N LEU A 734 -42.57 -8.86 -4.39
CA LEU A 734 -43.13 -8.33 -3.14
C LEU A 734 -44.58 -8.76 -2.89
N SER A 735 -45.25 -9.38 -3.88
CA SER A 735 -46.66 -9.79 -3.81
C SER A 735 -46.87 -11.30 -3.68
N SER A 736 -45.79 -12.07 -3.52
CA SER A 736 -45.83 -13.54 -3.41
C SER A 736 -45.86 -14.07 -1.97
N GLU A 737 -46.13 -13.25 -0.95
CA GLU A 737 -46.46 -13.75 0.39
C GLU A 737 -47.98 -13.81 0.57
N GLU A 738 -48.46 -15.05 0.76
CA GLU A 738 -49.73 -15.49 1.33
C GLU A 738 -51.03 -15.39 0.50
N ASN A 739 -51.53 -16.57 0.12
CA ASN A 739 -52.82 -17.05 0.65
C ASN A 739 -52.94 -18.58 0.49
N PRO A 740 -53.47 -19.26 1.50
CA PRO A 740 -52.80 -19.88 2.65
C PRO A 740 -52.07 -21.20 2.36
#